data_AF-A0A7V3VB55-F1
#
_entry.id   AF-A0A7V3VB55-F1
#
_cell.length_a   1.000
_cell.length_b   1.000
_cell.length_c   1.000
_cell.angle_alpha   90.00
_cell.angle_beta   90.00
_cell.angle_gamma   90.00
#
_symmetry.space_group_name_H-M   'P 1'
#
loop_
_entity.id
_entity.type
_entity.pdbx_description
1 polymer ?
#
loop_
_entity_poly.entity_id
_entity_poly.type
_entity_poly.pdbx_seq_one_letter_code
_entity_poly.pdbx_strand_id
1 'polypeptide(L)'
;MRALILRVGIKVVLVLCPFCVGANSRDIYLEALLDFERYAETIWVNCTGSNQPPDSGYWGDGGSSGNGGIRGNCGIAVAYAVLVVAQPDNPTNTLRLTRIRKALNYAAGTHTSGSYFCVDGKKWGWEINDWQTPEWAGSMGLACLLVERELPEDTVAAVKRVVASEATHRAQIPPASGYVSDTKLEENAWQGNILALAAAWLKNSTNASLWLEAAKRYLVNTYTVPFPTGNPLDAWVTTQTLYTDWGCENHGIYHPTYLMVGGMSSGDSLLMAKLADPEIGAELEPFAEYNIMNVWSNNLRYMIMESGELAYPSSSTWTLHDYEHNSYLAWIASHFGDPLARYADARLAALVRQQQLVWGDGRFCGPRVPDGFYREAVEARRTAIAWLHWTFAKHPSGNSIPPDEAVVHFPSVKVLAHRSESGFVSVYYASTRPMGWIEPASFGFPTNVFLTTPYLGGIFGHGPLGKATGISLVNVITNPSGFYAELLVQNGTNGQTKVYIKTSGESVGIVEIPLPASGVTATSAGCFTNGIQNDPLTGGKRRVEWDGGTTNIIAKSGTVVNITSRWVCVDDRYGFVAGPSGYFRYRGVTGYDSTLHVMQDTLCFQPAPQQYRLAPRYAVWFLNKSAAQTASLASRTRCYTNGSSFVLEFPGRGTNTVQIVASLLSGNGTWAVDTDGLWSDPTMWVSGLIADGAGFFADFSKLNITTDRTVYLDSPRVLSGLIFGDLEGTQNWVLKATNEGSLRLAGSSPYVLVTNNTAIINVPILGENGFTKLGPGRLVLSSPNLISGTLYLDAGTSFGMGDGTVCFAHPAAGGNLSEIIARNNTGSSNGSTLQLDGTGGGIVVTQKITFSCRNNWIPNLQNLAGSNVIAGPIYMQVGGSNVVISCDKGTLVIASPLRYIGSYTSGRGWSFWGSGTISVKGPILAADNGASISVAMFGSGVLELCGTNTYTGPTVVYNGTLRVRGVIKGAGVTVYGTLQGPGVINAPVIIASNGICEIGDEIGSLVINAPFTNMGKICLKVQRVGSLVTNDSLTGIVRAVLNGQLQVKSIGEPLQFGDTFRLLSASQIVGRFDTVQLPEIGPGLVWDTGSLYEDGSISVGLGQVTPIISKFEVRNGKVVVEVTVGAAGAPLTILSHTNLLVPTSQWEPVWAGRCDASGRFAWTNEVSEGSVQRYYTVRVP
;
A
#
# COMPACT_ATOMS: atom_id res chain seq x y z
N MET A 1 -30.04 27.38 54.61
CA MET A 1 -30.42 28.53 55.46
C MET A 1 -30.42 29.79 54.61
N ARG A 2 -31.39 30.69 54.86
CA ARG A 2 -31.75 31.85 54.03
C ARG A 2 -30.71 32.98 54.07
N ALA A 3 -30.58 33.67 52.92
CA ALA A 3 -30.40 35.12 52.67
C ALA A 3 -29.38 35.95 53.49
N LEU A 4 -28.50 36.71 52.81
CA LEU A 4 -28.71 38.15 52.55
C LEU A 4 -27.60 38.70 51.62
N ILE A 5 -28.01 39.56 50.68
CA ILE A 5 -27.19 40.32 49.74
C ILE A 5 -26.71 41.61 50.42
N LEU A 6 -25.45 42.02 50.19
CA LEU A 6 -25.09 43.43 50.00
C LEU A 6 -23.86 43.55 49.07
N ARG A 7 -24.05 44.21 47.92
CA ARG A 7 -23.00 44.74 47.01
C ARG A 7 -22.25 45.87 47.77
N VAL A 8 -20.97 46.18 47.55
CA VAL A 8 -20.34 46.70 46.32
C VAL A 8 -18.81 46.59 46.45
N GLY A 9 -18.14 46.16 45.37
CA GLY A 9 -16.68 46.20 45.24
C GLY A 9 -16.20 45.27 44.12
N ILE A 10 -16.36 45.67 42.86
CA ILE A 10 -15.88 44.90 41.71
C ILE A 10 -14.33 44.94 41.71
N LYS A 11 -13.73 43.85 42.16
CA LYS A 11 -12.39 43.40 41.76
C LYS A 11 -12.58 42.09 41.02
N VAL A 12 -12.36 42.12 39.70
CA VAL A 12 -12.24 40.91 38.89
C VAL A 12 -10.93 40.23 39.30
N VAL A 13 -11.04 39.17 40.09
CA VAL A 13 -9.94 38.24 40.36
C VAL A 13 -9.91 37.26 39.19
N LEU A 14 -8.83 37.31 38.42
CA LEU A 14 -8.46 36.34 37.41
C LEU A 14 -8.25 34.98 38.10
N VAL A 15 -9.21 34.06 37.94
CA VAL A 15 -9.04 32.67 38.38
C VAL A 15 -8.30 31.93 37.26
N LEU A 16 -7.03 31.63 37.49
CA LEU A 16 -6.25 30.64 36.75
C LEU A 16 -6.84 29.25 37.04
N CYS A 17 -7.72 28.77 36.16
CA CYS A 17 -8.02 27.35 36.06
C CYS A 17 -6.95 26.67 35.19
N PRO A 18 -6.47 25.46 35.56
CA PRO A 18 -5.67 24.65 34.65
C PRO A 18 -6.56 24.24 33.47
N PHE A 19 -6.16 24.60 32.25
CA PHE A 19 -6.85 24.24 31.02
C PHE A 19 -6.98 22.71 30.92
N CYS A 20 -8.21 22.22 31.07
CA CYS A 20 -8.55 20.88 30.60
C CYS A 20 -8.49 20.91 29.07
N VAL A 21 -7.63 20.08 28.47
CA VAL A 21 -7.48 19.92 27.02
C VAL A 21 -8.73 19.24 26.47
N GLY A 22 -9.73 20.08 26.20
CA GLY A 22 -10.96 19.79 25.49
C GLY A 22 -11.42 21.06 24.80
N ALA A 23 -10.49 21.74 24.12
CA ALA A 23 -10.82 22.88 23.28
C ALA A 23 -11.37 22.35 21.96
N ASN A 24 -12.58 22.74 21.61
CA ASN A 24 -13.23 22.40 20.35
C ASN A 24 -12.50 23.13 19.22
N SER A 25 -11.63 22.46 18.45
CA SER A 25 -10.82 23.08 17.36
C SER A 25 -11.66 23.96 16.44
N ARG A 26 -12.92 23.55 16.20
CA ARG A 26 -13.94 24.32 15.48
C ARG A 26 -14.08 25.74 16.00
N ASP A 27 -14.18 25.93 17.31
CA ASP A 27 -14.38 27.26 17.91
C ASP A 27 -13.13 28.12 17.76
N ILE A 28 -11.94 27.51 17.92
CA ILE A 28 -10.66 28.20 17.72
C ILE A 28 -10.48 28.64 16.26
N TYR A 29 -10.83 27.78 15.29
CA TYR A 29 -10.80 28.14 13.87
C TYR A 29 -11.76 29.29 13.57
N LEU A 30 -12.95 29.31 14.17
CA LEU A 30 -13.88 30.43 14.01
C LEU A 30 -13.31 31.74 14.59
N GLU A 31 -12.72 31.69 15.78
CA GLU A 31 -12.03 32.85 16.38
C GLU A 31 -10.90 33.37 15.50
N ALA A 32 -10.10 32.47 14.93
CA ALA A 32 -9.02 32.80 14.03
C ALA A 32 -9.49 33.51 12.76
N LEU A 33 -10.61 33.05 12.16
CA LEU A 33 -11.21 33.71 10.99
C LEU A 33 -11.78 35.10 11.34
N LEU A 34 -12.41 35.25 12.51
CA LEU A 34 -12.90 36.54 12.99
C LEU A 34 -11.76 37.54 13.21
N ASP A 35 -10.61 37.09 13.70
CA ASP A 35 -9.45 37.96 13.88
C ASP A 35 -8.81 38.32 12.52
N PHE A 36 -8.79 37.37 11.58
CA PHE A 36 -8.30 37.58 10.23
C PHE A 36 -9.12 38.60 9.43
N GLU A 37 -10.44 38.67 9.64
CA GLU A 37 -11.33 39.67 9.02
C GLU A 37 -10.80 41.10 9.22
N ARG A 38 -10.20 41.40 10.39
CA ARG A 38 -9.59 42.72 10.66
C ARG A 38 -8.47 43.05 9.69
N TYR A 39 -7.61 42.07 9.39
CA TYR A 39 -6.52 42.23 8.42
C TYR A 39 -7.07 42.27 6.99
N ALA A 40 -7.97 41.36 6.63
CA ALA A 40 -8.54 41.27 5.28
C ALA A 40 -9.21 42.58 4.83
N GLU A 41 -9.90 43.30 5.73
CA GLU A 41 -10.50 44.60 5.41
C GLU A 41 -9.45 45.70 5.16
N THR A 42 -8.22 45.59 5.68
CA THR A 42 -7.15 46.58 5.42
C THR A 42 -6.59 46.49 4.00
N ILE A 43 -6.84 45.38 3.31
CA ILE A 43 -6.28 45.07 1.99
C ILE A 43 -7.36 44.88 0.92
N TRP A 44 -8.62 45.27 1.21
CA TRP A 44 -9.71 45.23 0.24
C TRP A 44 -9.59 46.36 -0.79
N VAL A 45 -9.79 46.02 -2.06
CA VAL A 45 -9.81 46.99 -3.17
C VAL A 45 -11.17 46.95 -3.87
N ASN A 46 -11.85 48.11 -3.97
CA ASN A 46 -13.01 48.26 -4.86
C ASN A 46 -12.53 48.56 -6.30
N CYS A 47 -13.13 47.92 -7.30
CA CYS A 47 -12.86 48.24 -8.69
C CYS A 47 -13.56 49.54 -9.11
N THR A 48 -12.85 50.41 -9.84
CA THR A 48 -13.37 51.72 -10.27
C THR A 48 -13.11 52.05 -11.75
N GLY A 49 -12.42 51.20 -12.51
CA GLY A 49 -12.10 51.42 -13.92
C GLY A 49 -13.10 50.78 -14.88
N SER A 50 -13.24 51.37 -16.07
CA SER A 50 -14.20 50.92 -17.11
C SER A 50 -13.93 49.52 -17.67
N ASN A 51 -12.70 49.00 -17.49
CA ASN A 51 -12.29 47.68 -17.99
C ASN A 51 -12.47 46.56 -16.96
N GLN A 52 -12.88 46.89 -15.72
CA GLN A 52 -13.23 45.91 -14.69
C GLN A 52 -14.75 45.70 -14.63
N PRO A 53 -15.23 44.54 -14.12
CA PRO A 53 -16.66 44.31 -13.98
C PRO A 53 -17.32 45.39 -13.10
N PRO A 54 -18.52 45.88 -13.43
CA PRO A 54 -19.27 46.74 -12.53
C PRO A 54 -19.53 46.02 -11.22
N ASP A 55 -19.61 46.79 -10.13
CA ASP A 55 -19.93 46.24 -8.81
C ASP A 55 -19.02 45.05 -8.39
N SER A 56 -17.72 45.29 -8.50
CA SER A 56 -16.70 44.29 -8.20
C SER A 56 -15.59 44.84 -7.30
N GLY A 57 -14.76 43.95 -6.78
CA GLY A 57 -13.62 44.24 -5.94
C GLY A 57 -12.84 42.97 -5.64
N TYR A 58 -11.67 43.10 -5.06
CA TYR A 58 -10.82 41.95 -4.76
C TYR A 58 -9.94 42.20 -3.52
N TRP A 59 -9.51 41.11 -2.90
CA TRP A 59 -8.34 41.08 -2.02
C TRP A 59 -7.10 40.68 -2.82
N GLY A 60 -5.93 41.17 -2.40
CA GLY A 60 -4.65 40.83 -3.02
C GLY A 60 -4.26 41.74 -4.18
N ASP A 61 -3.58 41.18 -5.18
CA ASP A 61 -3.08 41.93 -6.33
C ASP A 61 -4.06 42.04 -7.49
N GLY A 62 -5.15 41.26 -7.49
CA GLY A 62 -6.14 41.23 -8.58
C GLY A 62 -5.62 40.69 -9.91
N GLY A 63 -4.44 40.05 -9.94
CA GLY A 63 -3.83 39.49 -11.15
C GLY A 63 -4.55 38.27 -11.70
N SER A 64 -4.38 38.02 -12.99
CA SER A 64 -4.98 36.87 -13.71
C SER A 64 -4.28 35.53 -13.47
N SER A 65 -3.08 35.56 -12.89
CA SER A 65 -2.19 34.40 -12.74
C SER A 65 -1.43 34.47 -11.41
N GLY A 66 -0.70 33.40 -11.08
CA GLY A 66 0.00 33.28 -9.81
C GLY A 66 -0.96 33.07 -8.62
N ASN A 67 -0.44 33.27 -7.41
CA ASN A 67 -1.19 32.96 -6.19
C ASN A 67 -1.85 34.18 -5.52
N GLY A 68 -1.49 35.40 -5.91
CA GLY A 68 -1.90 36.65 -5.23
C GLY A 68 -3.22 37.27 -5.70
N GLY A 69 -3.75 36.82 -6.84
CA GLY A 69 -4.96 37.39 -7.46
C GLY A 69 -6.20 36.53 -7.22
N ILE A 70 -6.69 35.89 -8.28
CA ILE A 70 -7.94 35.09 -8.26
C ILE A 70 -7.95 34.03 -7.16
N ARG A 71 -6.84 33.29 -7.00
CA ARG A 71 -6.69 32.25 -5.98
C ARG A 71 -6.94 32.80 -4.58
N GLY A 72 -6.17 33.81 -4.19
CA GLY A 72 -6.27 34.42 -2.87
C GLY A 72 -7.61 35.09 -2.63
N ASN A 73 -8.13 35.82 -3.63
CA ASN A 73 -9.43 36.48 -3.57
C ASN A 73 -10.57 35.49 -3.31
N CYS A 74 -10.62 34.37 -4.05
CA CYS A 74 -11.66 33.35 -3.86
C CYS A 74 -11.48 32.58 -2.55
N GLY A 75 -10.24 32.36 -2.10
CA GLY A 75 -9.96 31.76 -0.79
C GLY A 75 -10.49 32.58 0.39
N ILE A 76 -10.29 33.90 0.36
CA ILE A 76 -10.85 34.80 1.39
C ILE A 76 -12.38 34.89 1.29
N ALA A 77 -12.95 34.83 0.07
CA ALA A 77 -14.40 34.76 -0.09
C ALA A 77 -15.00 33.53 0.61
N VAL A 78 -14.32 32.36 0.58
CA VAL A 78 -14.74 31.17 1.35
C VAL A 78 -14.71 31.45 2.85
N ALA A 79 -13.65 32.08 3.36
CA ALA A 79 -13.55 32.46 4.77
C ALA A 79 -14.71 33.37 5.21
N TYR A 80 -15.04 34.39 4.42
CA TYR A 80 -16.16 35.29 4.70
C TYR A 80 -17.51 34.56 4.63
N ALA A 81 -17.71 33.67 3.65
CA ALA A 81 -18.93 32.88 3.54
C ALA A 81 -19.12 31.96 4.77
N VAL A 82 -18.04 31.34 5.25
CA VAL A 82 -18.06 30.56 6.50
C VAL A 82 -18.42 31.44 7.70
N LEU A 83 -17.90 32.66 7.80
CA LEU A 83 -18.29 33.58 8.88
C LEU A 83 -19.79 33.94 8.86
N VAL A 84 -20.38 34.11 7.68
CA VAL A 84 -21.82 34.34 7.52
C VAL A 84 -22.62 33.12 7.98
N VAL A 85 -22.24 31.92 7.52
CA VAL A 85 -22.90 30.66 7.89
C VAL A 85 -22.76 30.36 9.39
N ALA A 86 -21.59 30.61 9.97
CA ALA A 86 -21.30 30.36 11.37
C ALA A 86 -22.04 31.33 12.32
N GLN A 87 -22.37 32.54 11.85
CA GLN A 87 -22.98 33.59 12.66
C GLN A 87 -24.08 34.33 11.86
N PRO A 88 -25.22 33.69 11.56
CA PRO A 88 -26.23 34.24 10.64
C PRO A 88 -26.81 35.59 11.07
N ASP A 89 -26.90 35.84 12.38
CA ASP A 89 -27.47 37.07 12.95
C ASP A 89 -26.42 38.17 13.21
N ASN A 90 -25.16 37.99 12.79
CA ASN A 90 -24.11 38.98 13.05
C ASN A 90 -24.33 40.26 12.21
N PRO A 91 -24.35 41.47 12.81
CA PRO A 91 -24.58 42.72 12.07
C PRO A 91 -23.52 43.00 10.98
N THR A 92 -22.31 42.42 11.10
CA THR A 92 -21.25 42.53 10.09
C THR A 92 -21.57 41.75 8.81
N ASN A 93 -22.56 40.85 8.82
CA ASN A 93 -22.92 40.04 7.65
C ASN A 93 -23.34 40.89 6.44
N THR A 94 -23.92 42.07 6.64
CA THR A 94 -24.21 43.02 5.55
C THR A 94 -22.95 43.41 4.78
N LEU A 95 -21.85 43.69 5.50
CA LEU A 95 -20.55 43.98 4.89
C LEU A 95 -19.95 42.73 4.26
N ARG A 96 -19.97 41.59 4.95
CA ARG A 96 -19.42 40.32 4.45
C ARG A 96 -20.07 39.88 3.15
N LEU A 97 -21.40 39.90 3.07
CA LEU A 97 -22.16 39.59 1.86
C LEU A 97 -21.84 40.58 0.72
N THR A 98 -21.66 41.87 1.04
CA THR A 98 -21.23 42.87 0.05
C THR A 98 -19.84 42.54 -0.52
N ARG A 99 -18.89 42.14 0.34
CA ARG A 99 -17.53 41.74 -0.05
C ARG A 99 -17.54 40.47 -0.89
N ILE A 100 -18.23 39.42 -0.44
CA ILE A 100 -18.39 38.15 -1.16
C ILE A 100 -18.94 38.41 -2.56
N ARG A 101 -20.09 39.11 -2.67
CA ARG A 101 -20.71 39.44 -3.96
C ARG A 101 -19.74 40.15 -4.91
N LYS A 102 -19.03 41.17 -4.43
CA LYS A 102 -18.06 41.92 -5.24
C LYS A 102 -16.85 41.10 -5.67
N ALA A 103 -16.34 40.24 -4.78
CA ALA A 103 -15.24 39.33 -5.08
C ALA A 103 -15.63 38.28 -6.13
N LEU A 104 -16.84 37.72 -6.01
CA LEU A 104 -17.41 36.78 -6.97
C LEU A 104 -17.67 37.45 -8.32
N ASN A 105 -18.22 38.67 -8.34
CA ASN A 105 -18.42 39.44 -9.58
C ASN A 105 -17.09 39.75 -10.28
N TYR A 106 -16.03 40.07 -9.51
CA TYR A 106 -14.70 40.28 -10.04
C TYR A 106 -14.15 39.02 -10.71
N ALA A 107 -14.13 37.90 -9.98
CA ALA A 107 -13.62 36.63 -10.48
C ALA A 107 -14.44 36.14 -11.69
N ALA A 108 -15.77 36.11 -11.59
CA ALA A 108 -16.62 35.60 -12.67
C ALA A 108 -16.63 36.49 -13.92
N GLY A 109 -16.48 37.82 -13.74
CA GLY A 109 -16.45 38.78 -14.84
C GLY A 109 -15.13 38.81 -15.60
N THR A 110 -14.02 38.47 -14.94
CA THR A 110 -12.66 38.47 -15.51
C THR A 110 -12.16 37.09 -15.97
N HIS A 111 -12.95 36.04 -15.75
CA HIS A 111 -12.72 34.70 -16.30
C HIS A 111 -12.82 34.72 -17.83
N THR A 112 -12.24 33.73 -18.54
CA THR A 112 -12.28 33.67 -20.02
C THR A 112 -13.71 33.70 -20.58
N SER A 113 -14.67 33.08 -19.88
CA SER A 113 -16.10 33.12 -20.20
C SER A 113 -16.80 34.48 -19.91
N GLY A 114 -16.11 35.42 -19.27
CA GLY A 114 -16.60 36.74 -18.90
C GLY A 114 -16.18 37.82 -19.90
N SER A 115 -16.60 39.06 -19.67
CA SER A 115 -16.40 40.18 -20.63
C SER A 115 -15.30 41.16 -20.22
N TYR A 116 -14.68 40.98 -19.05
CA TYR A 116 -13.75 41.96 -18.47
C TYR A 116 -12.35 41.36 -18.28
N PHE A 117 -11.42 42.19 -17.81
CA PHE A 117 -10.03 41.82 -17.58
C PHE A 117 -9.63 42.00 -16.11
N CYS A 118 -8.72 41.16 -15.65
CA CYS A 118 -7.99 41.33 -14.39
C CYS A 118 -7.15 42.63 -14.43
N VAL A 119 -6.58 43.03 -13.30
CA VAL A 119 -5.84 44.32 -13.25
C VAL A 119 -4.59 44.35 -14.12
N ASP A 120 -4.04 43.18 -14.44
CA ASP A 120 -2.89 42.99 -15.34
C ASP A 120 -3.27 43.02 -16.83
N GLY A 121 -4.54 43.31 -17.14
CA GLY A 121 -5.05 43.40 -18.51
C GLY A 121 -5.30 42.05 -19.19
N LYS A 122 -5.25 40.94 -18.44
CA LYS A 122 -5.49 39.59 -18.95
C LYS A 122 -6.75 38.98 -18.35
N LYS A 123 -7.25 37.93 -18.97
CA LYS A 123 -8.30 37.08 -18.36
C LYS A 123 -7.64 35.95 -17.57
N TRP A 124 -8.42 35.27 -16.73
CA TRP A 124 -7.99 34.02 -16.09
C TRP A 124 -8.87 32.86 -16.54
N GLY A 125 -8.44 31.63 -16.27
CA GLY A 125 -9.17 30.40 -16.61
C GLY A 125 -8.34 29.45 -17.44
N TRP A 126 -8.97 28.35 -17.84
CA TRP A 126 -8.32 27.21 -18.47
C TRP A 126 -7.52 27.52 -19.76
N GLU A 127 -7.85 28.60 -20.48
CA GLU A 127 -7.10 29.04 -21.67
C GLU A 127 -5.69 29.59 -21.36
N ILE A 128 -5.43 29.98 -20.12
CA ILE A 128 -4.21 30.73 -19.73
C ILE A 128 -3.37 29.96 -18.71
N ASN A 129 -3.98 29.32 -17.71
CA ASN A 129 -3.28 28.57 -16.67
C ASN A 129 -4.08 27.33 -16.23
N ASP A 130 -4.31 26.42 -17.16
CA ASP A 130 -5.22 25.27 -17.04
C ASP A 130 -5.10 24.45 -15.74
N TRP A 131 -3.88 24.24 -15.25
CA TRP A 131 -3.65 23.25 -14.20
C TRP A 131 -4.01 23.72 -12.78
N GLN A 132 -4.10 25.03 -12.50
CA GLN A 132 -4.47 25.54 -11.16
C GLN A 132 -5.90 26.08 -11.11
N THR A 133 -6.46 26.50 -12.24
CA THR A 133 -7.75 27.23 -12.28
C THR A 133 -8.92 26.44 -11.72
N PRO A 134 -8.95 25.09 -11.77
CA PRO A 134 -10.00 24.31 -11.10
C PRO A 134 -10.06 24.45 -9.57
N GLU A 135 -8.93 24.60 -8.87
CA GLU A 135 -8.94 24.90 -7.42
C GLU A 135 -9.52 26.30 -7.17
N TRP A 136 -9.19 27.27 -8.02
CA TRP A 136 -9.63 28.66 -7.88
C TRP A 136 -11.14 28.76 -8.13
N ALA A 137 -11.61 28.14 -9.20
CA ALA A 137 -13.03 28.07 -9.56
C ALA A 137 -13.83 27.25 -8.54
N GLY A 138 -13.26 26.17 -7.99
CA GLY A 138 -13.88 25.40 -6.92
C GLY A 138 -14.06 26.23 -5.65
N SER A 139 -13.06 27.04 -5.28
CA SER A 139 -13.14 27.98 -4.15
C SER A 139 -14.18 29.08 -4.38
N MET A 140 -14.21 29.66 -5.59
CA MET A 140 -15.23 30.63 -6.00
C MET A 140 -16.64 30.05 -5.89
N GLY A 141 -16.84 28.84 -6.42
CA GLY A 141 -18.11 28.14 -6.38
C GLY A 141 -18.54 27.77 -4.96
N LEU A 142 -17.62 27.29 -4.12
CA LEU A 142 -17.91 26.98 -2.70
C LEU A 142 -18.33 28.24 -1.93
N ALA A 143 -17.63 29.36 -2.10
CA ALA A 143 -18.00 30.62 -1.45
C ALA A 143 -19.42 31.06 -1.86
N CYS A 144 -19.77 30.94 -3.14
CA CYS A 144 -21.10 31.27 -3.64
C CYS A 144 -22.17 30.29 -3.14
N LEU A 145 -21.89 28.99 -3.11
CA LEU A 145 -22.80 27.94 -2.65
C LEU A 145 -23.22 28.15 -1.19
N LEU A 146 -22.26 28.48 -0.32
CA LEU A 146 -22.49 28.65 1.12
C LEU A 146 -23.46 29.79 1.46
N VAL A 147 -23.52 30.83 0.63
CA VAL A 147 -24.39 32.01 0.81
C VAL A 147 -25.27 32.27 -0.41
N GLU A 148 -25.65 31.22 -1.14
CA GLU A 148 -26.38 31.35 -2.41
C GLU A 148 -27.71 32.08 -2.23
N ARG A 149 -28.39 31.87 -1.09
CA ARG A 149 -29.73 32.44 -0.80
C ARG A 149 -29.68 33.93 -0.50
N GLU A 150 -28.51 34.43 -0.11
CA GLU A 150 -28.27 35.81 0.29
C GLU A 150 -27.67 36.65 -0.85
N LEU A 151 -27.29 36.03 -1.97
CA LEU A 151 -26.67 36.69 -3.12
C LEU A 151 -27.67 37.01 -4.23
N PRO A 152 -27.44 38.08 -5.03
CA PRO A 152 -28.26 38.35 -6.22
C PRO A 152 -28.19 37.23 -7.26
N GLU A 153 -29.30 36.96 -7.94
CA GLU A 153 -29.41 35.91 -8.96
C GLU A 153 -28.35 36.06 -10.08
N ASP A 154 -28.06 37.28 -10.52
CA ASP A 154 -27.05 37.56 -11.55
C ASP A 154 -25.63 37.16 -11.11
N THR A 155 -25.29 37.38 -9.84
CA THR A 155 -23.99 36.95 -9.28
C THR A 155 -23.91 35.44 -9.24
N VAL A 156 -24.96 34.77 -8.76
CA VAL A 156 -25.03 33.29 -8.70
C VAL A 156 -24.93 32.71 -10.11
N ALA A 157 -25.66 33.24 -11.08
CA ALA A 157 -25.62 32.81 -12.47
C ALA A 157 -24.23 33.00 -13.11
N ALA A 158 -23.54 34.11 -12.82
CA ALA A 158 -22.19 34.36 -13.31
C ALA A 158 -21.17 33.34 -12.76
N VAL A 159 -21.27 32.98 -11.48
CA VAL A 159 -20.40 31.95 -10.87
C VAL A 159 -20.69 30.58 -11.46
N LYS A 160 -21.97 30.18 -11.57
CA LYS A 160 -22.37 28.90 -12.16
C LYS A 160 -21.89 28.74 -13.60
N ARG A 161 -21.87 29.84 -14.39
CA ARG A 161 -21.28 29.86 -15.74
C ARG A 161 -19.80 29.47 -15.72
N VAL A 162 -19.00 30.06 -14.84
CA VAL A 162 -17.57 29.74 -14.74
C VAL A 162 -17.35 28.30 -14.28
N VAL A 163 -18.11 27.84 -13.27
CA VAL A 163 -18.04 26.45 -12.79
C VAL A 163 -18.32 25.47 -13.91
N ALA A 164 -19.39 25.70 -14.69
CA ALA A 164 -19.70 24.85 -15.85
C ALA A 164 -18.62 24.90 -16.93
N SER A 165 -18.01 26.07 -17.18
CA SER A 165 -16.95 26.24 -18.18
C SER A 165 -15.69 25.45 -17.83
N GLU A 166 -15.17 25.66 -16.62
CA GLU A 166 -13.96 24.99 -16.12
C GLU A 166 -14.18 23.48 -16.00
N ALA A 167 -15.31 23.03 -15.43
CA ALA A 167 -15.62 21.61 -15.29
C ALA A 167 -15.75 20.90 -16.64
N THR A 168 -16.37 21.55 -17.64
CA THR A 168 -16.54 20.95 -18.97
C THR A 168 -15.20 20.79 -19.70
N HIS A 169 -14.32 21.78 -19.60
CA HIS A 169 -12.96 21.68 -20.13
C HIS A 169 -12.18 20.57 -19.41
N ARG A 170 -12.15 20.60 -18.07
CA ARG A 170 -11.39 19.64 -17.26
C ARG A 170 -11.86 18.20 -17.44
N ALA A 171 -13.15 17.96 -17.65
CA ALA A 171 -13.70 16.62 -17.84
C ALA A 171 -13.18 15.90 -19.11
N GLN A 172 -12.56 16.63 -20.05
CA GLN A 172 -11.96 16.10 -21.28
C GLN A 172 -10.50 15.69 -21.10
N ILE A 173 -9.87 16.04 -19.97
CA ILE A 173 -8.45 15.82 -19.72
C ILE A 173 -8.30 14.66 -18.72
N PRO A 174 -7.53 13.61 -19.04
CA PRO A 174 -7.28 12.51 -18.11
C PRO A 174 -6.35 12.93 -16.95
N PRO A 175 -6.45 12.29 -15.77
CA PRO A 175 -5.48 12.45 -14.68
C PRO A 175 -4.05 12.08 -15.11
N ALA A 176 -3.05 12.75 -14.55
CA ALA A 176 -1.65 12.58 -14.92
C ALA A 176 -0.86 11.68 -13.94
N SER A 177 0.21 11.06 -14.45
CA SER A 177 1.19 10.31 -13.63
C SER A 177 2.45 11.13 -13.40
N GLY A 178 3.02 11.00 -12.21
CA GLY A 178 4.32 11.55 -11.82
C GLY A 178 4.51 11.36 -10.33
N TYR A 179 5.68 10.88 -9.93
CA TYR A 179 5.99 10.53 -8.52
C TYR A 179 7.46 10.77 -8.16
N VAL A 180 8.35 10.82 -9.15
CA VAL A 180 9.79 11.11 -9.00
C VAL A 180 10.02 12.59 -9.23
N SER A 181 10.64 13.27 -8.26
CA SER A 181 10.94 14.71 -8.27
C SER A 181 9.75 15.68 -8.38
N ASP A 182 8.70 15.36 -9.12
CA ASP A 182 7.53 16.19 -9.41
C ASP A 182 6.29 15.30 -9.44
N THR A 183 5.56 15.25 -8.32
CA THR A 183 4.38 14.41 -8.21
C THR A 183 3.19 15.05 -8.91
N LYS A 184 2.31 14.22 -9.49
CA LYS A 184 1.03 14.68 -10.05
C LYS A 184 -0.14 14.51 -9.11
N LEU A 185 0.11 14.09 -7.86
CA LEU A 185 -0.96 13.93 -6.86
C LEU A 185 -1.69 15.25 -6.59
N GLU A 186 -0.97 16.37 -6.38
CA GLU A 186 -1.63 17.62 -5.97
C GLU A 186 -2.49 18.18 -7.10
N GLU A 187 -2.01 18.05 -8.33
CA GLU A 187 -2.65 18.53 -9.53
C GLU A 187 -3.95 17.75 -9.76
N ASN A 188 -3.86 16.41 -9.71
CA ASN A 188 -5.03 15.54 -9.82
C ASN A 188 -6.09 15.86 -8.75
N ALA A 189 -5.66 16.11 -7.51
CA ALA A 189 -6.55 16.42 -6.41
C ALA A 189 -7.26 17.79 -6.62
N TRP A 190 -6.50 18.83 -7.00
CA TRP A 190 -7.05 20.15 -7.30
C TRP A 190 -8.06 20.13 -8.44
N GLN A 191 -7.81 19.31 -9.48
CA GLN A 191 -8.78 19.13 -10.58
C GLN A 191 -10.10 18.51 -10.12
N GLY A 192 -10.08 17.67 -9.08
CA GLY A 192 -11.28 17.06 -8.51
C GLY A 192 -12.28 18.07 -7.95
N ASN A 193 -11.81 19.22 -7.43
CA ASN A 193 -12.66 20.21 -6.76
C ASN A 193 -13.76 20.74 -7.68
N ILE A 194 -13.39 21.22 -8.88
CA ILE A 194 -14.36 21.82 -9.80
C ILE A 194 -15.35 20.79 -10.35
N LEU A 195 -14.88 19.56 -10.60
CA LEU A 195 -15.68 18.48 -11.17
C LEU A 195 -16.72 17.99 -10.17
N ALA A 196 -16.30 17.76 -8.91
CA ALA A 196 -17.19 17.34 -7.83
C ALA A 196 -18.25 18.41 -7.53
N LEU A 197 -17.84 19.68 -7.44
CA LEU A 197 -18.78 20.78 -7.22
C LEU A 197 -19.76 20.94 -8.38
N ALA A 198 -19.29 20.91 -9.64
CA ALA A 198 -20.16 21.05 -10.80
C ALA A 198 -21.16 19.89 -10.91
N ALA A 199 -20.70 18.65 -10.71
CA ALA A 199 -21.57 17.47 -10.73
C ALA A 199 -22.73 17.57 -9.72
N ALA A 200 -22.44 18.07 -8.51
CA ALA A 200 -23.43 18.19 -7.45
C ALA A 200 -24.31 19.46 -7.59
N TRP A 201 -23.70 20.64 -7.68
CA TRP A 201 -24.41 21.93 -7.65
C TRP A 201 -25.19 22.21 -8.94
N LEU A 202 -24.75 21.63 -10.06
CA LEU A 202 -25.37 21.77 -11.38
C LEU A 202 -25.91 20.43 -11.89
N LYS A 203 -26.44 19.57 -11.00
CA LYS A 203 -26.91 18.21 -11.32
C LYS A 203 -27.95 18.10 -12.44
N ASN A 204 -28.71 19.18 -12.69
CA ASN A 204 -29.71 19.25 -13.75
C ASN A 204 -29.12 19.67 -15.11
N SER A 205 -27.82 19.94 -15.19
CA SER A 205 -27.11 20.22 -16.44
C SER A 205 -27.03 18.97 -17.32
N THR A 206 -27.06 19.15 -18.64
CA THR A 206 -26.81 18.06 -19.59
C THR A 206 -25.41 17.46 -19.48
N ASN A 207 -24.45 18.19 -18.89
CA ASN A 207 -23.08 17.74 -18.67
C ASN A 207 -22.85 17.13 -17.27
N ALA A 208 -23.87 17.04 -16.42
CA ALA A 208 -23.70 16.60 -15.02
C ALA A 208 -23.09 15.20 -14.90
N SER A 209 -23.54 14.24 -15.73
CA SER A 209 -23.00 12.88 -15.75
C SER A 209 -21.54 12.84 -16.23
N LEU A 210 -21.17 13.69 -17.19
CA LEU A 210 -19.78 13.83 -17.65
C LEU A 210 -18.87 14.34 -16.52
N TRP A 211 -19.32 15.36 -15.78
CA TRP A 211 -18.55 15.91 -14.67
C TRP A 211 -18.42 14.92 -13.52
N LEU A 212 -19.49 14.18 -13.20
CA LEU A 212 -19.50 13.14 -12.17
C LEU A 212 -18.50 12.03 -12.48
N GLU A 213 -18.52 11.52 -13.71
CA GLU A 213 -17.58 10.49 -14.18
C GLU A 213 -16.13 10.99 -14.16
N ALA A 214 -15.89 12.25 -14.56
CA ALA A 214 -14.58 12.86 -14.45
C ALA A 214 -14.13 13.03 -12.98
N ALA A 215 -15.02 13.45 -12.07
CA ALA A 215 -14.72 13.59 -10.64
C ALA A 215 -14.26 12.25 -10.04
N LYS A 216 -14.99 11.16 -10.31
CA LYS A 216 -14.61 9.80 -9.91
C LYS A 216 -13.21 9.42 -10.38
N ARG A 217 -12.89 9.69 -11.65
CA ARG A 217 -11.57 9.40 -12.22
C ARG A 217 -10.45 10.18 -11.53
N TYR A 218 -10.62 11.48 -11.31
CA TYR A 218 -9.58 12.30 -10.64
C TYR A 218 -9.37 11.92 -9.17
N LEU A 219 -10.45 11.66 -8.42
CA LEU A 219 -10.38 11.31 -7.01
C LEU A 219 -9.61 9.99 -6.80
N VAL A 220 -9.96 8.92 -7.54
CA VAL A 220 -9.23 7.64 -7.44
C VAL A 220 -7.78 7.76 -7.89
N ASN A 221 -7.48 8.65 -8.85
CA ASN A 221 -6.13 8.83 -9.40
C ASN A 221 -5.25 9.85 -8.66
N THR A 222 -5.67 10.28 -7.47
CA THR A 222 -4.90 11.21 -6.63
C THR A 222 -3.79 10.49 -5.86
N TYR A 223 -4.10 9.41 -5.14
CA TYR A 223 -3.14 8.59 -4.40
C TYR A 223 -3.01 7.20 -5.00
N THR A 224 -2.03 7.01 -5.89
CA THR A 224 -1.88 5.77 -6.65
C THR A 224 -0.45 5.23 -6.61
N VAL A 225 -0.34 3.91 -6.53
CA VAL A 225 0.91 3.12 -6.49
C VAL A 225 0.88 2.11 -7.66
N PRO A 226 2.03 1.55 -8.11
CA PRO A 226 2.08 0.74 -9.34
C PRO A 226 1.49 -0.68 -9.21
N PHE A 227 0.77 -0.98 -8.13
CA PHE A 227 0.13 -2.27 -7.89
C PHE A 227 -1.27 -2.08 -7.30
N PRO A 228 -2.19 -3.02 -7.55
CA PRO A 228 -3.51 -2.98 -6.93
C PRO A 228 -3.40 -3.08 -5.41
N THR A 229 -4.23 -2.31 -4.71
CA THR A 229 -4.28 -2.24 -3.24
C THR A 229 -5.25 -3.26 -2.64
N GLY A 230 -5.99 -3.98 -3.49
CA GLY A 230 -7.09 -4.87 -3.08
C GLY A 230 -8.42 -4.13 -2.93
N ASN A 231 -8.48 -2.86 -3.36
CA ASN A 231 -9.68 -2.05 -3.34
C ASN A 231 -10.49 -2.28 -4.64
N PRO A 232 -11.83 -2.42 -4.59
CA PRO A 232 -12.65 -2.57 -5.79
C PRO A 232 -12.46 -1.45 -6.85
N LEU A 233 -12.03 -0.26 -6.42
CA LEU A 233 -11.74 0.88 -7.30
C LEU A 233 -10.37 0.79 -7.98
N ASP A 234 -9.53 -0.22 -7.71
CA ASP A 234 -8.24 -0.39 -8.40
C ASP A 234 -8.40 -0.45 -9.93
N ALA A 235 -9.55 -0.90 -10.43
CA ALA A 235 -9.86 -0.92 -11.87
C ALA A 235 -9.98 0.48 -12.51
N TRP A 236 -10.13 1.54 -11.71
CA TRP A 236 -10.21 2.94 -12.15
C TRP A 236 -8.85 3.65 -12.16
N VAL A 237 -7.80 2.98 -11.66
CA VAL A 237 -6.46 3.55 -11.58
C VAL A 237 -5.79 3.54 -12.96
N THR A 238 -5.40 4.72 -13.42
CA THR A 238 -4.65 4.98 -14.66
C THR A 238 -3.34 5.71 -14.40
N THR A 239 -3.05 6.08 -13.14
CA THR A 239 -1.87 6.86 -12.77
C THR A 239 -0.95 6.14 -11.79
N GLN A 240 0.29 6.62 -11.70
CA GLN A 240 1.17 6.42 -10.55
C GLN A 240 1.58 7.80 -10.01
N THR A 241 1.21 8.12 -8.78
CA THR A 241 1.52 9.41 -8.14
C THR A 241 2.42 9.29 -6.91
N LEU A 242 2.57 8.08 -6.36
CA LEU A 242 3.36 7.78 -5.17
C LEU A 242 4.38 6.67 -5.43
N TYR A 243 5.40 6.63 -4.57
CA TYR A 243 6.27 5.46 -4.42
C TYR A 243 5.56 4.33 -3.68
N THR A 244 6.12 3.12 -3.75
CA THR A 244 5.53 1.91 -3.14
C THR A 244 5.49 1.93 -1.61
N ASP A 245 6.26 2.83 -0.98
CA ASP A 245 6.25 3.09 0.47
C ASP A 245 5.34 4.27 0.87
N TRP A 246 4.42 4.68 -0.02
CA TRP A 246 3.48 5.78 0.18
C TRP A 246 4.13 7.17 0.35
N GLY A 247 5.42 7.28 0.08
CA GLY A 247 6.11 8.57 -0.02
C GLY A 247 5.88 9.25 -1.37
N CYS A 248 6.01 10.57 -1.40
CA CYS A 248 6.09 11.35 -2.63
C CYS A 248 7.32 12.25 -2.63
N GLU A 249 7.81 12.56 -3.82
CA GLU A 249 8.72 13.68 -4.02
C GLU A 249 8.00 14.81 -4.74
N ASN A 250 8.25 16.04 -4.30
CA ASN A 250 7.94 17.22 -5.08
C ASN A 250 9.10 18.23 -4.97
N HIS A 251 9.30 19.04 -6.00
CA HIS A 251 10.48 19.93 -6.12
C HIS A 251 11.83 19.21 -5.88
N GLY A 252 11.92 17.92 -6.24
CA GLY A 252 13.12 17.10 -6.08
C GLY A 252 13.43 16.66 -4.65
N ILE A 253 12.46 16.75 -3.73
CA ILE A 253 12.62 16.33 -2.33
C ILE A 253 11.41 15.56 -1.81
N TYR A 254 11.61 14.70 -0.80
CA TYR A 254 10.49 14.22 0.02
C TYR A 254 9.69 15.41 0.54
N HIS A 255 8.38 15.42 0.37
CA HIS A 255 7.59 16.61 0.68
C HIS A 255 6.26 16.28 1.39
N PRO A 256 6.24 16.22 2.74
CA PRO A 256 5.03 15.85 3.48
C PRO A 256 3.86 16.83 3.24
N THR A 257 4.13 18.12 3.00
CA THR A 257 3.11 19.11 2.59
C THR A 257 2.38 18.73 1.32
N TYR A 258 3.08 18.30 0.26
CA TYR A 258 2.39 17.95 -0.98
C TYR A 258 1.64 16.64 -0.83
N LEU A 259 2.24 15.68 -0.11
CA LEU A 259 1.55 14.44 0.24
C LEU A 259 0.19 14.76 0.89
N MET A 260 0.12 15.58 1.95
CA MET A 260 -1.17 15.93 2.56
C MET A 260 -2.12 16.72 1.65
N VAL A 261 -1.62 17.54 0.71
CA VAL A 261 -2.46 18.39 -0.16
C VAL A 261 -3.34 17.52 -1.06
N GLY A 262 -2.83 16.38 -1.53
CA GLY A 262 -3.62 15.44 -2.33
C GLY A 262 -4.85 14.94 -1.55
N GLY A 263 -4.65 14.48 -0.33
CA GLY A 263 -5.73 13.96 0.51
C GLY A 263 -6.65 15.05 1.02
N MET A 264 -6.12 16.22 1.36
CA MET A 264 -6.87 17.41 1.75
C MET A 264 -7.84 17.82 0.65
N SER A 265 -7.36 17.99 -0.57
CA SER A 265 -8.18 18.46 -1.68
C SER A 265 -9.21 17.40 -2.14
N SER A 266 -8.94 16.12 -1.92
CA SER A 266 -9.95 15.06 -2.05
C SER A 266 -11.08 15.23 -1.03
N GLY A 267 -10.73 15.55 0.23
CA GLY A 267 -11.69 15.92 1.27
C GLY A 267 -12.48 17.19 0.95
N ASP A 268 -11.82 18.23 0.42
CA ASP A 268 -12.48 19.46 -0.06
C ASP A 268 -13.54 19.13 -1.13
N SER A 269 -13.19 18.27 -2.10
CA SER A 269 -14.10 17.85 -3.17
C SER A 269 -15.35 17.16 -2.64
N LEU A 270 -15.18 16.23 -1.67
CA LEU A 270 -16.30 15.55 -1.06
C LEU A 270 -17.18 16.51 -0.25
N LEU A 271 -16.56 17.42 0.51
CA LEU A 271 -17.26 18.43 1.29
C LEU A 271 -18.10 19.34 0.38
N MET A 272 -17.51 19.84 -0.71
CA MET A 272 -18.22 20.63 -1.72
C MET A 272 -19.43 19.88 -2.31
N ALA A 273 -19.24 18.61 -2.68
CA ALA A 273 -20.32 17.78 -3.21
C ALA A 273 -21.44 17.57 -2.18
N LYS A 274 -21.11 17.21 -0.93
CA LYS A 274 -22.09 16.99 0.14
C LYS A 274 -22.91 18.24 0.48
N LEU A 275 -22.26 19.40 0.49
CA LEU A 275 -22.94 20.68 0.75
C LEU A 275 -23.89 21.07 -0.38
N ALA A 276 -23.55 20.74 -1.63
CA ALA A 276 -24.37 21.04 -2.80
C ALA A 276 -25.51 20.03 -3.01
N ASP A 277 -25.21 18.73 -2.92
CA ASP A 277 -26.15 17.63 -3.08
C ASP A 277 -25.68 16.38 -2.31
N PRO A 278 -26.37 15.98 -1.23
CA PRO A 278 -25.97 14.83 -0.41
C PRO A 278 -25.95 13.48 -1.14
N GLU A 279 -26.76 13.28 -2.18
CA GLU A 279 -26.81 12.02 -2.92
C GLU A 279 -25.57 11.86 -3.81
N ILE A 280 -25.21 12.93 -4.55
CA ILE A 280 -23.96 12.97 -5.32
C ILE A 280 -22.75 12.89 -4.38
N GLY A 281 -22.82 13.55 -3.22
CA GLY A 281 -21.81 13.43 -2.17
C GLY A 281 -21.61 11.98 -1.72
N ALA A 282 -22.68 11.23 -1.47
CA ALA A 282 -22.62 9.82 -1.10
C ALA A 282 -22.03 8.94 -2.21
N GLU A 283 -22.33 9.25 -3.47
CA GLU A 283 -21.78 8.54 -4.64
C GLU A 283 -20.26 8.76 -4.80
N LEU A 284 -19.77 9.97 -4.48
CA LEU A 284 -18.35 10.33 -4.57
C LEU A 284 -17.53 9.91 -3.35
N GLU A 285 -18.14 9.67 -2.18
CA GLU A 285 -17.46 9.29 -0.93
C GLU A 285 -16.41 8.17 -1.12
N PRO A 286 -16.72 6.98 -1.69
CA PRO A 286 -15.72 5.92 -1.83
C PRO A 286 -14.55 6.29 -2.76
N PHE A 287 -14.76 7.19 -3.72
CA PHE A 287 -13.71 7.68 -4.62
C PHE A 287 -12.81 8.69 -3.92
N ALA A 288 -13.39 9.60 -3.13
CA ALA A 288 -12.65 10.60 -2.36
C ALA A 288 -11.88 9.98 -1.17
N GLU A 289 -12.34 8.85 -0.64
CA GLU A 289 -11.66 8.09 0.41
C GLU A 289 -10.52 7.19 -0.10
N TYR A 290 -10.42 6.99 -1.42
CA TYR A 290 -9.49 6.05 -2.02
C TYR A 290 -8.04 6.34 -1.58
N ASN A 291 -7.42 5.36 -0.93
CA ASN A 291 -6.05 5.40 -0.39
C ASN A 291 -5.74 6.51 0.64
N ILE A 292 -6.71 7.32 1.09
CA ILE A 292 -6.47 8.40 2.08
C ILE A 292 -5.85 7.84 3.37
N MET A 293 -6.46 6.79 3.92
CA MET A 293 -5.98 6.16 5.15
C MET A 293 -4.72 5.31 4.94
N ASN A 294 -4.44 4.87 3.71
CA ASN A 294 -3.19 4.20 3.39
C ASN A 294 -2.01 5.19 3.45
N VAL A 295 -2.16 6.39 2.89
CA VAL A 295 -1.13 7.44 3.01
C VAL A 295 -0.96 7.90 4.46
N TRP A 296 -2.05 8.13 5.18
CA TRP A 296 -2.01 8.50 6.60
C TRP A 296 -1.27 7.45 7.45
N SER A 297 -1.70 6.19 7.33
CA SER A 297 -1.22 5.10 8.20
C SER A 297 0.21 4.66 7.91
N ASN A 298 0.63 4.75 6.65
CA ASN A 298 1.93 4.25 6.22
C ASN A 298 3.01 5.35 6.08
N ASN A 299 2.64 6.64 6.07
CA ASN A 299 3.61 7.73 5.88
C ASN A 299 3.39 8.92 6.81
N LEU A 300 2.32 9.71 6.61
CA LEU A 300 2.18 11.04 7.23
C LEU A 300 2.10 11.01 8.75
N ARG A 301 1.43 10.01 9.35
CA ARG A 301 1.27 9.94 10.82
C ARG A 301 2.61 9.88 11.57
N TYR A 302 3.66 9.38 10.93
CA TYR A 302 4.99 9.26 11.52
C TYR A 302 5.75 10.59 11.53
N MET A 303 5.34 11.54 10.69
CA MET A 303 5.89 12.88 10.65
C MET A 303 5.17 13.84 11.61
N ILE A 304 4.07 13.44 12.26
CA ILE A 304 3.39 14.30 13.24
C ILE A 304 4.25 14.41 14.50
N MET A 305 4.75 15.61 14.79
CA MET A 305 5.49 15.92 16.01
C MET A 305 4.54 16.09 17.20
N GLU A 306 5.09 16.08 18.42
CA GLU A 306 4.31 16.30 19.65
C GLU A 306 3.53 17.63 19.65
N SER A 307 4.06 18.64 18.93
CA SER A 307 3.44 19.94 18.71
C SER A 307 2.14 19.88 17.91
N GLY A 308 1.84 18.76 17.24
CA GLY A 308 0.76 18.61 16.27
C GLY A 308 1.17 18.95 14.83
N GLU A 309 2.33 19.58 14.62
CA GLU A 309 2.82 19.95 13.29
C GLU A 309 3.61 18.81 12.62
N LEU A 310 3.61 18.80 11.28
CA LEU A 310 4.44 17.91 10.46
C LEU A 310 5.94 18.23 10.59
N ALA A 311 6.74 17.17 10.61
CA ALA A 311 8.18 17.19 10.52
C ALA A 311 8.67 17.30 9.06
N TYR A 312 9.74 18.06 8.82
CA TYR A 312 10.35 18.31 7.51
C TYR A 312 11.78 17.76 7.43
N PRO A 313 11.98 16.43 7.35
CA PRO A 313 13.31 15.81 7.38
C PRO A 313 14.22 16.23 6.20
N SER A 314 13.61 16.60 5.07
CA SER A 314 14.24 17.07 3.83
C SER A 314 14.39 18.60 3.76
N SER A 315 14.16 19.30 4.88
CA SER A 315 13.82 20.73 4.91
C SER A 315 12.50 21.01 4.17
N SER A 316 12.19 22.29 3.97
CA SER A 316 10.99 22.71 3.26
C SER A 316 11.35 23.72 2.18
N THR A 317 10.60 23.72 1.08
CA THR A 317 10.61 24.85 0.12
C THR A 317 9.45 25.81 0.38
N TRP A 318 8.74 25.63 1.50
CA TRP A 318 7.62 26.43 1.96
C TRP A 318 7.93 27.05 3.34
N THR A 319 7.21 28.10 3.69
CA THR A 319 7.27 28.76 5.01
C THR A 319 7.04 27.74 6.12
N LEU A 320 7.85 27.76 7.18
CA LEU A 320 7.58 26.96 8.36
C LEU A 320 6.50 27.61 9.22
N HIS A 321 5.67 26.79 9.87
CA HIS A 321 4.60 27.24 10.75
C HIS A 321 3.58 28.14 10.02
N ASP A 322 3.33 27.89 8.74
CA ASP A 322 2.18 28.46 8.03
C ASP A 322 0.88 27.72 8.37
N TYR A 323 0.99 26.55 9.03
CA TYR A 323 -0.09 25.71 9.58
C TYR A 323 -1.18 25.33 8.58
N GLU A 324 -0.85 25.41 7.29
CA GLU A 324 -1.79 25.17 6.21
C GLU A 324 -2.23 23.70 6.10
N HIS A 325 -1.91 22.84 7.07
CA HIS A 325 -2.31 21.43 7.14
C HIS A 325 -3.54 21.18 8.03
N ASN A 326 -4.12 22.23 8.60
CA ASN A 326 -5.29 22.18 9.47
C ASN A 326 -6.50 21.47 8.84
N SER A 327 -6.90 21.80 7.61
CA SER A 327 -8.05 21.16 6.97
C SER A 327 -7.81 19.68 6.69
N TYR A 328 -6.57 19.25 6.43
CA TYR A 328 -6.25 17.83 6.30
C TYR A 328 -6.44 17.09 7.61
N LEU A 329 -5.89 17.62 8.72
CA LEU A 329 -6.05 16.99 10.03
C LEU A 329 -7.51 17.00 10.49
N ALA A 330 -8.23 18.10 10.27
CA ALA A 330 -9.66 18.19 10.52
C ALA A 330 -10.45 17.15 9.72
N TRP A 331 -10.14 16.97 8.43
CA TRP A 331 -10.72 15.94 7.57
C TRP A 331 -10.48 14.53 8.14
N ILE A 332 -9.23 14.18 8.44
CA ILE A 332 -8.90 12.85 8.99
C ILE A 332 -9.58 12.62 10.36
N ALA A 333 -9.56 13.62 11.23
CA ALA A 333 -10.14 13.54 12.57
C ALA A 333 -11.67 13.47 12.58
N SER A 334 -12.34 14.26 11.74
CA SER A 334 -13.79 14.42 11.74
C SER A 334 -14.52 13.46 10.81
N HIS A 335 -13.88 13.00 9.73
CA HIS A 335 -14.48 12.07 8.75
C HIS A 335 -14.10 10.61 8.99
N PHE A 336 -12.85 10.33 9.38
CA PHE A 336 -12.39 8.95 9.68
C PHE A 336 -12.32 8.64 11.19
N GLY A 337 -12.43 9.65 12.06
CA GLY A 337 -12.42 9.46 13.50
C GLY A 337 -11.04 9.11 14.09
N ASP A 338 -9.95 9.43 13.38
CA ASP A 338 -8.59 9.07 13.82
C ASP A 338 -8.16 9.83 15.11
N PRO A 339 -7.74 9.12 16.18
CA PRO A 339 -7.39 9.77 17.44
C PRO A 339 -6.14 10.64 17.42
N LEU A 340 -5.15 10.30 16.59
CA LEU A 340 -3.93 11.07 16.46
C LEU A 340 -4.18 12.34 15.64
N ALA A 341 -4.93 12.25 14.55
CA ALA A 341 -5.33 13.42 13.78
C ALA A 341 -6.14 14.39 14.66
N ARG A 342 -7.02 13.88 15.53
CA ARG A 342 -7.77 14.72 16.49
C ARG A 342 -6.86 15.45 17.47
N TYR A 343 -5.84 14.76 18.00
CA TYR A 343 -4.84 15.39 18.85
C TYR A 343 -4.06 16.48 18.10
N ALA A 344 -3.58 16.15 16.89
CA ALA A 344 -2.78 17.05 16.08
C ALA A 344 -3.58 18.29 15.64
N ASP A 345 -4.84 18.12 15.21
CA ASP A 345 -5.77 19.19 14.85
C ASP A 345 -6.01 20.17 16.01
N ALA A 346 -6.29 19.66 17.22
CA ALA A 346 -6.50 20.49 18.40
C ALA A 346 -5.26 21.30 18.77
N ARG A 347 -4.07 20.69 18.64
CA ARG A 347 -2.80 21.37 18.87
C ARG A 347 -2.54 22.43 17.80
N LEU A 348 -2.78 22.10 16.54
CA LEU A 348 -2.55 22.99 15.42
C LEU A 348 -3.49 24.20 15.46
N ALA A 349 -4.77 24.02 15.80
CA ALA A 349 -5.71 25.13 16.00
C ALA A 349 -5.20 26.13 17.05
N ALA A 350 -4.69 25.64 18.18
CA ALA A 350 -4.10 26.49 19.21
C ALA A 350 -2.82 27.20 18.73
N LEU A 351 -2.00 26.56 17.88
CA LEU A 351 -0.81 27.18 17.29
C LEU A 351 -1.16 28.28 16.28
N VAL A 352 -2.17 28.05 15.43
CA VAL A 352 -2.72 29.06 14.51
C VAL A 352 -3.14 30.29 15.29
N ARG A 353 -3.92 30.10 16.37
CA ARG A 353 -4.37 31.20 17.23
C ARG A 353 -3.21 31.89 17.93
N GLN A 354 -2.28 31.13 18.50
CA GLN A 354 -1.12 31.68 19.18
C GLN A 354 -0.26 32.53 18.25
N GLN A 355 -0.06 32.10 17.01
CA GLN A 355 0.71 32.85 16.03
C GLN A 355 0.04 34.18 15.67
N GLN A 356 -1.27 34.20 15.42
CA GLN A 356 -2.02 35.46 15.23
C GLN A 356 -1.89 36.41 16.41
N LEU A 357 -1.95 35.89 17.65
CA LEU A 357 -1.80 36.70 18.87
C LEU A 357 -0.39 37.31 19.00
N VAL A 358 0.66 36.60 18.58
CA VAL A 358 2.04 37.11 18.58
C VAL A 358 2.19 38.29 17.60
N TRP A 359 1.51 38.25 16.46
CA TRP A 359 1.54 39.34 15.48
C TRP A 359 0.62 40.51 15.85
N GLY A 360 -0.54 40.22 16.45
CA GLY A 360 -1.48 41.21 16.99
C GLY A 360 -2.34 41.94 15.95
N ASP A 361 -2.11 41.74 14.66
CA ASP A 361 -2.77 42.46 13.56
C ASP A 361 -3.78 41.61 12.76
N GLY A 362 -4.05 40.38 13.21
CA GLY A 362 -5.02 39.47 12.59
C GLY A 362 -4.43 38.55 11.52
N ARG A 363 -3.19 38.79 11.06
CA ARG A 363 -2.52 37.91 10.09
C ARG A 363 -2.21 36.55 10.67
N PHE A 364 -2.38 35.51 9.87
CA PHE A 364 -1.99 34.13 10.16
C PHE A 364 -0.48 33.94 10.13
N CYS A 365 0.20 34.26 9.04
CA CYS A 365 1.64 34.05 8.86
C CYS A 365 2.48 35.22 9.38
N GLY A 366 1.90 36.43 9.36
CA GLY A 366 2.49 37.64 9.91
C GLY A 366 3.54 38.29 9.00
N PRO A 367 4.25 39.32 9.50
CA PRO A 367 5.16 40.13 8.68
C PRO A 367 6.44 39.41 8.25
N ARG A 368 6.66 38.17 8.69
CA ARG A 368 7.87 37.39 8.33
C ARG A 368 7.88 36.93 6.88
N VAL A 369 6.75 37.01 6.18
CA VAL A 369 6.58 36.60 4.77
C VAL A 369 6.45 37.87 3.91
N PRO A 370 7.54 38.38 3.29
CA PRO A 370 7.59 39.74 2.72
C PRO A 370 6.62 39.98 1.55
N ASP A 371 6.34 38.95 0.74
CA ASP A 371 5.44 38.98 -0.43
C ASP A 371 4.16 38.11 -0.20
N GLY A 372 3.79 37.92 1.06
CA GLY A 372 3.01 36.77 1.56
C GLY A 372 1.50 36.83 1.53
N PHE A 373 0.84 37.78 0.85
CA PHE A 373 -0.64 37.85 0.86
C PHE A 373 -1.28 36.50 0.50
N TYR A 374 -0.72 35.80 -0.48
CA TYR A 374 -1.27 34.51 -0.90
C TYR A 374 -1.19 33.45 0.19
N ARG A 375 -0.19 33.50 1.09
CA ARG A 375 -0.08 32.57 2.23
C ARG A 375 -1.17 32.82 3.26
N GLU A 376 -1.42 34.08 3.55
CA GLU A 376 -2.53 34.51 4.40
C GLU A 376 -3.87 34.02 3.85
N ALA A 377 -4.08 34.16 2.54
CA ALA A 377 -5.31 33.71 1.89
C ALA A 377 -5.46 32.18 1.84
N VAL A 378 -4.37 31.44 1.64
CA VAL A 378 -4.37 29.97 1.67
C VAL A 378 -4.73 29.47 3.07
N GLU A 379 -4.10 30.02 4.12
CA GLU A 379 -4.38 29.61 5.49
C GLU A 379 -5.80 30.01 5.93
N ALA A 380 -6.29 31.18 5.51
CA ALA A 380 -7.68 31.57 5.73
C ALA A 380 -8.68 30.59 5.09
N ARG A 381 -8.45 30.20 3.82
CA ARG A 381 -9.29 29.21 3.11
C ARG A 381 -9.28 27.87 3.84
N ARG A 382 -8.10 27.37 4.22
CA ARG A 382 -7.96 26.04 4.86
C ARG A 382 -8.52 26.03 6.27
N THR A 383 -8.35 27.11 7.04
CA THR A 383 -9.02 27.30 8.34
C THR A 383 -10.55 27.27 8.20
N ALA A 384 -11.10 27.93 7.18
CA ALA A 384 -12.54 27.92 6.89
C ALA A 384 -13.05 26.51 6.53
N ILE A 385 -12.30 25.75 5.74
CA ILE A 385 -12.65 24.37 5.40
C ILE A 385 -12.49 23.42 6.60
N ALA A 386 -11.47 23.60 7.45
CA ALA A 386 -11.33 22.86 8.69
C ALA A 386 -12.56 23.06 9.61
N TRP A 387 -13.06 24.31 9.70
CA TRP A 387 -14.31 24.60 10.40
C TRP A 387 -15.52 23.87 9.80
N LEU A 388 -15.62 23.82 8.47
CA LEU A 388 -16.69 23.10 7.76
C LEU A 388 -16.62 21.59 8.03
N HIS A 389 -15.44 20.98 7.96
CA HIS A 389 -15.26 19.56 8.31
C HIS A 389 -15.74 19.24 9.72
N TRP A 390 -15.41 20.06 10.71
CA TRP A 390 -15.92 19.89 12.08
C TRP A 390 -17.43 20.16 12.20
N THR A 391 -17.97 21.10 11.43
CA THR A 391 -19.41 21.42 11.44
C THR A 391 -20.25 20.27 10.88
N PHE A 392 -19.74 19.57 9.86
CA PHE A 392 -20.40 18.44 9.20
C PHE A 392 -19.73 17.10 9.52
N ALA A 393 -19.12 16.99 10.70
CA ALA A 393 -18.33 15.84 11.10
C ALA A 393 -19.18 14.55 11.16
N LYS A 394 -18.68 13.49 10.52
CA LYS A 394 -19.18 12.12 10.72
C LYS A 394 -18.87 11.62 12.14
N HIS A 395 -17.74 12.07 12.69
CA HIS A 395 -17.24 11.78 14.03
C HIS A 395 -17.00 13.08 14.83
N PRO A 396 -18.06 13.73 15.35
CA PRO A 396 -17.94 15.00 16.05
C PRO A 396 -17.19 14.90 17.38
N SER A 397 -17.15 13.71 17.99
CA SER A 397 -16.41 13.42 19.23
C SER A 397 -15.65 12.10 19.10
N GLY A 398 -14.66 11.90 19.97
CA GLY A 398 -13.83 10.69 19.98
C GLY A 398 -12.56 10.87 20.81
N ASN A 399 -11.75 9.81 20.89
CA ASN A 399 -10.48 9.85 21.61
C ASN A 399 -9.49 10.80 20.94
N SER A 400 -8.68 11.48 21.74
CA SER A 400 -7.55 12.29 21.31
C SER A 400 -6.29 11.69 21.92
N ILE A 401 -5.37 11.19 21.09
CA ILE A 401 -4.19 10.44 21.54
C ILE A 401 -2.93 11.12 21.01
N PRO A 402 -1.96 11.47 21.88
CA PRO A 402 -0.68 12.03 21.44
C PRO A 402 0.08 11.03 20.56
N PRO A 403 1.05 11.50 19.77
CA PRO A 403 1.71 10.63 18.82
C PRO A 403 2.65 9.65 19.56
N ASP A 404 2.53 8.33 19.30
CA ASP A 404 3.33 7.26 19.95
C ASP A 404 4.80 7.21 19.49
N GLU A 405 5.73 6.60 20.23
CA GLU A 405 7.09 6.39 19.73
C GLU A 405 7.11 5.59 18.42
N ALA A 406 7.94 6.01 17.46
CA ALA A 406 8.00 5.37 16.15
C ALA A 406 9.38 5.52 15.50
N VAL A 407 9.83 4.46 14.83
CA VAL A 407 11.01 4.47 13.96
C VAL A 407 10.58 4.07 12.56
N VAL A 408 10.86 4.92 11.57
CA VAL A 408 10.48 4.68 10.18
C VAL A 408 11.65 4.86 9.22
N HIS A 409 11.71 3.99 8.22
CA HIS A 409 12.65 4.06 7.11
C HIS A 409 11.86 4.06 5.81
N PHE A 410 11.87 5.18 5.09
CA PHE A 410 11.24 5.33 3.78
C PHE A 410 12.33 5.35 2.70
N PRO A 411 12.70 4.18 2.15
CA PRO A 411 13.85 4.05 1.25
C PRO A 411 13.65 4.71 -0.12
N SER A 412 12.41 4.84 -0.59
CA SER A 412 12.13 5.40 -1.91
C SER A 412 12.37 6.91 -1.92
N VAL A 413 11.97 7.58 -0.83
CA VAL A 413 12.13 9.03 -0.62
C VAL A 413 13.31 9.39 0.29
N LYS A 414 14.19 8.41 0.57
CA LYS A 414 15.48 8.60 1.28
C LYS A 414 15.37 9.26 2.67
N VAL A 415 14.38 8.85 3.47
CA VAL A 415 14.17 9.33 4.85
C VAL A 415 14.36 8.20 5.87
N LEU A 416 15.03 8.50 6.98
CA LEU A 416 15.04 7.71 8.20
C LEU A 416 14.65 8.63 9.36
N ALA A 417 13.67 8.25 10.17
CA ALA A 417 13.19 9.08 11.27
C ALA A 417 12.91 8.27 12.52
N HIS A 418 13.12 8.89 13.67
CA HIS A 418 12.79 8.38 14.99
C HIS A 418 12.08 9.47 15.79
N ARG A 419 10.84 9.20 16.17
CA ARG A 419 10.05 10.02 17.08
C ARG A 419 9.98 9.31 18.43
N SER A 420 10.36 10.00 19.49
CA SER A 420 10.33 9.51 20.87
C SER A 420 9.64 10.52 21.78
N GLU A 421 9.43 10.16 23.05
CA GLU A 421 8.95 11.10 24.07
C GLU A 421 9.88 12.32 24.26
N SER A 422 11.16 12.21 23.89
CA SER A 422 12.14 13.29 24.04
C SER A 422 12.27 14.19 22.82
N GLY A 423 11.72 13.80 21.67
CA GLY A 423 11.79 14.59 20.44
C GLY A 423 11.79 13.78 19.15
N PHE A 424 12.12 14.46 18.06
CA PHE A 424 12.17 13.95 16.70
C PHE A 424 13.59 14.02 16.13
N VAL A 425 14.04 12.93 15.53
CA VAL A 425 15.36 12.81 14.89
C VAL A 425 15.17 12.28 13.48
N SER A 426 15.84 12.88 12.51
CA SER A 426 15.79 12.41 11.12
C SER A 426 17.10 12.52 10.39
N VAL A 427 17.26 11.65 9.40
CA VAL A 427 18.31 11.64 8.39
C VAL A 427 17.66 11.66 7.03
N TYR A 428 17.98 12.66 6.22
CA TYR A 428 17.61 12.72 4.81
C TYR A 428 18.85 12.48 3.96
N TYR A 429 18.88 11.31 3.32
CA TYR A 429 20.04 10.80 2.60
C TYR A 429 19.86 10.84 1.08
N ALA A 430 19.07 11.78 0.58
CA ALA A 430 19.08 12.12 -0.84
C ALA A 430 20.33 12.96 -1.16
N SER A 431 21.05 12.58 -2.23
CA SER A 431 22.27 13.29 -2.64
C SER A 431 22.00 14.75 -3.07
N THR A 432 20.75 15.10 -3.38
CA THR A 432 20.35 16.48 -3.70
C THR A 432 20.47 17.41 -2.50
N ARG A 433 20.21 16.92 -1.27
CA ARG A 433 20.23 17.72 -0.03
C ARG A 433 20.60 16.87 1.20
N PRO A 434 21.86 16.46 1.37
CA PRO A 434 22.29 15.72 2.56
C PRO A 434 22.05 16.53 3.84
N MET A 435 21.22 16.04 4.76
CA MET A 435 20.97 16.71 6.04
C MET A 435 20.41 15.79 7.12
N GLY A 436 20.54 16.24 8.37
CA GLY A 436 19.89 15.64 9.51
C GLY A 436 19.24 16.73 10.36
N TRP A 437 18.20 16.37 11.09
CA TRP A 437 17.45 17.29 11.94
C TRP A 437 17.09 16.61 13.27
N ILE A 438 17.33 17.33 14.37
CA ILE A 438 17.10 16.89 15.74
C ILE A 438 16.30 17.98 16.45
N GLU A 439 15.02 17.75 16.69
CA GLU A 439 14.10 18.65 17.40
C GLU A 439 13.72 18.03 18.75
N PRO A 440 13.95 18.70 19.89
CA PRO A 440 13.46 18.20 21.17
C PRO A 440 11.93 18.29 21.27
N ALA A 441 11.33 17.49 22.15
CA ALA A 441 9.89 17.52 22.39
C ALA A 441 9.42 18.93 22.81
N SER A 442 8.13 19.19 22.59
CA SER A 442 7.53 20.51 22.75
C SER A 442 7.58 20.96 24.21
N PHE A 443 7.84 22.25 24.44
CA PHE A 443 7.83 22.85 25.78
C PHE A 443 6.95 24.10 25.77
N GLY A 444 6.26 24.38 26.89
CA GLY A 444 5.51 25.63 27.06
C GLY A 444 4.27 25.81 26.17
N PHE A 445 3.79 24.75 25.52
CA PHE A 445 2.70 24.80 24.55
C PHE A 445 1.48 25.63 25.02
N PRO A 446 0.89 26.49 24.15
CA PRO A 446 1.23 26.72 22.74
C PRO A 446 2.38 27.72 22.52
N THR A 447 3.04 28.21 23.57
CA THR A 447 4.13 29.20 23.48
C THR A 447 5.51 28.54 23.46
N ASN A 448 6.47 29.05 22.70
CA ASN A 448 7.87 28.54 22.70
C ASN A 448 8.00 27.02 22.38
N VAL A 449 7.15 26.54 21.49
CA VAL A 449 7.02 25.11 21.16
C VAL A 449 8.28 24.57 20.48
N PHE A 450 8.75 25.27 19.45
CA PHE A 450 9.87 24.87 18.61
C PHE A 450 11.21 25.39 19.14
N LEU A 451 12.27 24.60 18.99
CA LEU A 451 13.63 25.01 19.36
C LEU A 451 14.58 25.04 18.16
N THR A 452 14.53 24.02 17.32
CA THR A 452 15.42 23.87 16.17
C THR A 452 14.65 24.02 14.88
N THR A 453 15.39 24.11 13.77
CA THR A 453 14.83 24.21 12.43
C THR A 453 15.51 23.16 11.53
N PRO A 454 14.83 22.70 10.47
CA PRO A 454 15.41 21.78 9.49
C PRO A 454 16.39 22.53 8.56
N TYR A 455 17.54 22.92 9.13
CA TYR A 455 18.61 23.68 8.48
C TYR A 455 19.17 22.91 7.28
N LEU A 456 19.10 23.53 6.09
CA LEU A 456 19.57 22.91 4.86
C LEU A 456 21.09 22.66 4.93
N GLY A 457 21.49 21.40 4.79
CA GLY A 457 22.88 20.99 4.89
C GLY A 457 23.40 20.90 6.33
N GLY A 458 22.52 20.87 7.34
CA GLY A 458 22.86 20.89 8.77
C GLY A 458 23.83 19.79 9.23
N ILE A 459 23.35 18.81 9.99
CA ILE A 459 24.20 17.87 10.74
C ILE A 459 25.26 17.16 9.87
N PHE A 460 24.95 16.84 8.60
CA PHE A 460 25.81 16.07 7.68
C PHE A 460 26.34 16.85 6.46
N GLY A 461 25.91 18.08 6.23
CA GLY A 461 26.18 18.80 4.97
C GLY A 461 27.43 19.69 4.98
N HIS A 462 27.99 19.94 6.17
CA HIS A 462 29.15 20.82 6.38
C HIS A 462 30.23 20.14 7.22
N GLY A 463 31.49 20.36 6.84
CA GLY A 463 32.62 19.92 7.64
C GLY A 463 33.98 20.29 7.02
N PRO A 464 35.09 19.93 7.68
CA PRO A 464 36.44 20.30 7.26
C PRO A 464 36.86 19.84 5.86
N LEU A 465 36.26 18.78 5.31
CA LEU A 465 36.47 18.34 3.92
C LEU A 465 35.69 19.17 2.88
N GLY A 466 34.87 20.11 3.31
CA GLY A 466 34.03 20.95 2.44
C GLY A 466 32.57 20.53 2.43
N LYS A 467 31.76 21.21 1.61
CA LYS A 467 30.32 20.94 1.47
C LYS A 467 30.08 19.52 0.93
N ALA A 468 29.07 18.84 1.47
CA ALA A 468 28.64 17.57 0.91
C ALA A 468 28.12 17.72 -0.53
N THR A 469 28.56 16.86 -1.43
CA THR A 469 28.09 16.77 -2.83
C THR A 469 27.18 15.56 -3.06
N GLY A 470 27.07 14.68 -2.07
CA GLY A 470 26.24 13.50 -2.11
C GLY A 470 26.29 12.77 -0.77
N ILE A 471 25.34 11.87 -0.57
CA ILE A 471 25.26 11.02 0.60
C ILE A 471 24.59 9.71 0.20
N SER A 472 25.01 8.62 0.81
CA SER A 472 24.39 7.31 0.62
C SER A 472 24.19 6.63 1.97
N LEU A 473 23.06 5.96 2.12
CA LEU A 473 22.81 5.08 3.26
C LEU A 473 23.54 3.77 3.02
N VAL A 474 24.58 3.54 3.81
CA VAL A 474 25.40 2.34 3.76
C VAL A 474 24.73 1.25 4.57
N ASN A 475 24.40 1.49 5.82
CA ASN A 475 23.73 0.50 6.65
C ASN A 475 22.63 1.12 7.50
N VAL A 476 21.61 0.35 7.83
CA VAL A 476 20.57 0.75 8.78
C VAL A 476 20.08 -0.45 9.56
N ILE A 477 19.99 -0.31 10.87
CA ILE A 477 19.23 -1.19 11.76
C ILE A 477 18.21 -0.33 12.48
N THR A 478 16.96 -0.78 12.51
CA THR A 478 15.89 -0.15 13.27
C THR A 478 15.42 -1.10 14.36
N ASN A 479 15.00 -0.54 15.47
CA ASN A 479 14.26 -1.23 16.52
C ASN A 479 13.20 -0.27 17.08
N PRO A 480 12.25 -0.72 17.92
CA PRO A 480 11.19 0.16 18.44
C PRO A 480 11.69 1.38 19.22
N SER A 481 12.91 1.35 19.75
CA SER A 481 13.50 2.41 20.59
C SER A 481 14.55 3.27 19.87
N GLY A 482 14.75 3.08 18.57
CA GLY A 482 15.65 3.89 17.77
C GLY A 482 16.22 3.19 16.54
N PHE A 483 17.24 3.82 15.96
CA PHE A 483 17.97 3.27 14.84
C PHE A 483 19.47 3.49 14.97
N TYR A 484 20.22 2.60 14.34
CA TYR A 484 21.61 2.79 13.96
C TYR A 484 21.68 2.96 12.45
N ALA A 485 22.43 3.93 11.94
CA ALA A 485 22.72 4.05 10.53
C ALA A 485 24.18 4.40 10.25
N GLU A 486 24.70 3.84 9.17
CA GLU A 486 25.97 4.21 8.58
C GLU A 486 25.70 4.94 7.27
N LEU A 487 26.34 6.09 7.08
CA LEU A 487 26.21 6.94 5.91
C LEU A 487 27.60 7.18 5.33
N LEU A 488 27.68 7.29 4.02
CA LEU A 488 28.89 7.76 3.34
C LEU A 488 28.58 9.10 2.68
N VAL A 489 29.13 10.16 3.25
CA VAL A 489 29.03 11.53 2.73
C VAL A 489 30.16 11.76 1.73
N GLN A 490 29.83 12.22 0.54
CA GLN A 490 30.79 12.61 -0.50
C GLN A 490 31.10 14.09 -0.35
N ASN A 491 32.38 14.47 -0.39
CA ASN A 491 32.85 15.86 -0.34
C ASN A 491 33.52 16.26 -1.67
N GLY A 492 32.98 15.79 -2.78
CA GLY A 492 33.55 15.98 -4.12
C GLY A 492 34.96 15.41 -4.25
N THR A 493 35.86 16.18 -4.87
CA THR A 493 37.28 15.81 -5.06
C THR A 493 38.09 15.76 -3.77
N ASN A 494 37.54 16.24 -2.65
CA ASN A 494 38.26 16.30 -1.38
C ASN A 494 38.25 14.97 -0.60
N GLY A 495 37.44 14.00 -1.03
CA GLY A 495 37.31 12.69 -0.40
C GLY A 495 35.92 12.45 0.18
N GLN A 496 35.86 11.64 1.23
CA GLN A 496 34.61 11.14 1.81
C GLN A 496 34.61 11.25 3.33
N THR A 497 33.43 11.17 3.94
CA THR A 497 33.27 11.04 5.40
C THR A 497 32.34 9.85 5.69
N LYS A 498 32.83 8.84 6.42
CA LYS A 498 31.95 7.81 7.00
C LYS A 498 31.27 8.41 8.22
N VAL A 499 29.96 8.27 8.32
CA VAL A 499 29.17 8.79 9.43
C VAL A 499 28.37 7.66 10.05
N TYR A 500 28.42 7.53 11.36
CA TYR A 500 27.67 6.55 12.11
C TYR A 500 26.76 7.31 13.06
N ILE A 501 25.46 7.07 12.99
CA ILE A 501 24.45 7.69 13.86
C ILE A 501 23.70 6.62 14.63
N LYS A 502 23.48 6.83 15.92
CA LYS A 502 22.65 5.96 16.76
C LYS A 502 21.72 6.79 17.63
N THR A 503 20.44 6.41 17.65
CA THR A 503 19.43 7.04 18.50
C THR A 503 18.98 6.06 19.59
N SER A 504 18.63 6.57 20.78
CA SER A 504 18.15 5.76 21.92
C SER A 504 16.88 6.33 22.56
N GLY A 505 16.18 7.22 21.86
CA GLY A 505 15.02 7.96 22.35
C GLY A 505 15.45 9.29 22.97
N GLU A 506 16.14 9.25 24.12
CA GLU A 506 16.54 10.47 24.84
C GLU A 506 17.88 11.06 24.38
N SER A 507 18.68 10.26 23.66
CA SER A 507 19.99 10.69 23.16
C SER A 507 20.29 10.25 21.74
N VAL A 508 21.08 11.06 21.05
CA VAL A 508 21.55 10.84 19.68
C VAL A 508 23.05 10.93 19.68
N GLY A 509 23.75 9.87 19.27
CA GLY A 509 25.20 9.87 19.07
C GLY A 509 25.54 9.86 17.59
N ILE A 510 26.56 10.62 17.20
CA ILE A 510 27.12 10.63 15.85
C ILE A 510 28.65 10.53 15.93
N VAL A 511 29.24 9.69 15.08
CA VAL A 511 30.69 9.61 14.82
C VAL A 511 30.95 9.92 13.36
N GLU A 512 31.90 10.81 13.08
CA GLU A 512 32.42 11.05 11.72
C GLU A 512 33.88 10.59 11.60
N ILE A 513 34.18 9.85 10.54
CA ILE A 513 35.52 9.43 10.15
C ILE A 513 35.86 10.05 8.78
N PRO A 514 36.62 11.16 8.73
CA PRO A 514 37.07 11.76 7.47
C PRO A 514 38.06 10.84 6.73
N LEU A 515 37.87 10.71 5.43
CA LEU A 515 38.72 9.97 4.48
C LEU A 515 39.18 10.93 3.37
N PRO A 516 40.19 11.78 3.65
CA PRO A 516 40.66 12.77 2.69
C PRO A 516 41.28 12.09 1.46
N ALA A 517 41.03 12.66 0.28
CA ALA A 517 41.83 12.31 -0.90
C ALA A 517 43.29 12.74 -0.70
N SER A 518 44.21 12.10 -1.44
CA SER A 518 45.65 12.40 -1.34
C SER A 518 45.92 13.90 -1.56
N GLY A 519 46.67 14.52 -0.65
CA GLY A 519 47.06 15.93 -0.73
C GLY A 519 46.01 16.94 -0.25
N VAL A 520 44.84 16.51 0.22
CA VAL A 520 43.78 17.41 0.70
C VAL A 520 44.10 17.95 2.09
N THR A 521 43.94 19.28 2.26
CA THR A 521 44.09 19.97 3.55
C THR A 521 42.72 20.41 4.09
N ALA A 522 42.50 20.27 5.39
CA ALA A 522 41.23 20.63 6.03
C ALA A 522 40.95 22.14 6.13
N THR A 523 39.69 22.52 5.90
CA THR A 523 39.14 23.87 6.15
C THR A 523 38.77 24.07 7.64
N SER A 524 38.52 25.32 8.05
CA SER A 524 38.03 25.68 9.40
C SER A 524 36.50 25.65 9.52
N ALA A 525 35.80 24.88 8.68
CA ALA A 525 34.35 24.77 8.72
C ALA A 525 33.86 24.02 9.98
N GLY A 526 32.69 24.41 10.48
CA GLY A 526 32.02 23.71 11.58
C GLY A 526 31.43 22.36 11.13
N CYS A 527 31.37 21.42 12.06
CA CYS A 527 30.69 20.12 11.93
C CYS A 527 29.40 20.15 12.74
N PHE A 528 28.50 19.19 12.47
CA PHE A 528 27.29 18.97 13.26
C PHE A 528 26.44 20.25 13.43
N THR A 529 26.25 20.99 12.33
CA THR A 529 25.60 22.30 12.39
C THR A 529 24.10 22.13 12.58
N ASN A 530 23.55 22.78 13.62
CA ASN A 530 22.14 22.80 13.94
C ASN A 530 21.58 24.21 13.68
N GLY A 531 20.39 24.29 13.10
CA GLY A 531 19.62 25.54 13.06
C GLY A 531 18.81 25.70 14.34
N ILE A 532 18.96 26.82 15.04
CA ILE A 532 18.22 27.15 16.27
C ILE A 532 17.20 28.25 15.94
N GLN A 533 15.93 28.00 16.16
CA GLN A 533 14.87 28.97 15.89
C GLN A 533 14.90 30.06 16.95
N ASN A 534 14.92 31.35 16.61
CA ASN A 534 14.97 32.45 17.60
C ASN A 534 14.09 33.61 17.15
N ASP A 535 12.81 33.32 16.90
CA ASP A 535 11.81 34.28 16.44
C ASP A 535 10.84 34.70 17.56
N PRO A 536 10.02 35.74 17.36
CA PRO A 536 8.98 36.11 18.33
C PRO A 536 7.99 35.00 18.66
N LEU A 537 7.70 34.10 17.70
CA LEU A 537 6.82 32.93 17.90
C LEU A 537 7.39 31.97 18.96
N THR A 538 8.72 31.95 19.09
CA THR A 538 9.48 31.16 20.07
C THR A 538 10.00 31.99 21.25
N GLY A 539 9.49 33.22 21.43
CA GLY A 539 9.82 34.09 22.57
C GLY A 539 10.93 35.11 22.31
N GLY A 540 11.55 35.12 21.13
CA GLY A 540 12.47 36.17 20.66
C GLY A 540 13.82 36.24 21.39
N LYS A 541 14.18 35.20 22.14
CA LYS A 541 15.48 35.05 22.80
C LYS A 541 15.78 33.58 23.05
N ARG A 542 17.08 33.22 23.05
CA ARG A 542 17.58 31.91 23.48
C ARG A 542 18.62 32.04 24.58
N ARG A 543 18.45 31.29 25.66
CA ARG A 543 19.45 31.15 26.72
C ARG A 543 20.42 30.03 26.34
N VAL A 544 21.72 30.32 26.40
CA VAL A 544 22.80 29.40 26.06
C VAL A 544 23.73 29.25 27.27
N GLU A 545 23.93 28.02 27.72
CA GLU A 545 24.59 27.67 28.98
C GLU A 545 25.71 26.65 28.73
N TRP A 546 26.82 26.76 29.48
CA TRP A 546 27.97 25.86 29.40
C TRP A 546 28.78 25.90 30.71
N ASP A 547 29.84 25.10 30.82
CA ASP A 547 30.73 25.16 31.98
C ASP A 547 31.35 26.56 32.16
N GLY A 548 30.97 27.23 33.25
CA GLY A 548 31.52 28.54 33.61
C GLY A 548 30.89 29.74 32.90
N GLY A 549 29.75 29.58 32.20
CA GLY A 549 29.06 30.73 31.61
C GLY A 549 27.62 30.50 31.14
N THR A 550 26.88 31.59 31.03
CA THR A 550 25.54 31.66 30.43
C THR A 550 25.41 32.97 29.66
N THR A 551 24.63 32.97 28.59
CA THR A 551 24.28 34.20 27.85
C THR A 551 22.88 34.10 27.23
N ASN A 552 22.27 35.24 26.94
CA ASN A 552 21.03 35.31 26.17
C ASN A 552 21.32 35.87 24.78
N ILE A 553 20.91 35.13 23.75
CA ILE A 553 20.98 35.57 22.36
C ILE A 553 19.61 36.11 21.96
N ILE A 554 19.52 37.43 21.82
CA ILE A 554 18.29 38.11 21.42
C ILE A 554 18.05 37.92 19.92
N ALA A 555 16.80 37.74 19.52
CA ALA A 555 16.42 37.66 18.11
C ALA A 555 17.00 38.84 17.30
N LYS A 556 17.51 38.55 16.09
CA LYS A 556 18.14 39.52 15.17
C LYS A 556 19.43 40.19 15.68
N SER A 557 20.04 39.74 16.77
CA SER A 557 21.18 40.44 17.35
C SER A 557 22.49 40.35 16.54
N GLY A 558 22.62 39.36 15.64
CA GLY A 558 23.89 39.07 14.96
C GLY A 558 25.00 38.56 15.88
N THR A 559 24.71 38.28 17.17
CA THR A 559 25.70 37.93 18.19
C THR A 559 26.42 36.64 17.85
N VAL A 560 27.74 36.62 17.99
CA VAL A 560 28.56 35.41 17.86
C VAL A 560 29.22 35.09 19.19
N VAL A 561 29.10 33.83 19.63
CA VAL A 561 29.72 33.34 20.86
C VAL A 561 30.51 32.07 20.55
N ASN A 562 31.80 32.07 20.88
CA ASN A 562 32.64 30.86 20.85
C ASN A 562 32.76 30.31 22.27
N ILE A 563 32.43 29.04 22.46
CA ILE A 563 32.27 28.37 23.75
C ILE A 563 33.27 27.22 23.83
N THR A 564 34.28 27.35 24.70
CA THR A 564 35.38 26.38 24.84
C THR A 564 35.08 25.20 25.79
N SER A 565 33.81 25.03 26.21
CA SER A 565 33.38 23.87 26.99
C SER A 565 33.19 22.62 26.11
N ARG A 566 33.21 21.44 26.73
CA ARG A 566 32.90 20.14 26.10
C ARG A 566 31.41 19.96 25.79
N TRP A 567 30.55 20.78 26.40
CA TRP A 567 29.12 20.77 26.18
C TRP A 567 28.54 22.18 26.14
N VAL A 568 27.37 22.31 25.54
CA VAL A 568 26.53 23.51 25.54
C VAL A 568 25.07 23.09 25.66
N CYS A 569 24.24 23.87 26.34
CA CYS A 569 22.81 23.64 26.45
C CYS A 569 22.04 24.89 26.02
N VAL A 570 21.01 24.71 25.19
CA VAL A 570 20.09 25.79 24.80
C VAL A 570 18.75 25.60 25.52
N ASP A 571 18.28 26.67 26.18
CA ASP A 571 16.98 26.76 26.88
C ASP A 571 16.66 25.60 27.84
N ASP A 572 17.65 25.01 28.50
CA ASP A 572 17.48 23.80 29.34
C ASP A 572 16.81 22.61 28.61
N ARG A 573 16.87 22.57 27.28
CA ARG A 573 16.17 21.58 26.44
C ARG A 573 17.08 20.84 25.47
N TYR A 574 18.24 21.39 25.15
CA TYR A 574 19.07 20.88 24.05
C TYR A 574 20.52 20.83 24.45
N GLY A 575 20.88 19.75 25.15
CA GLY A 575 22.25 19.46 25.52
C GLY A 575 23.02 18.93 24.30
N PHE A 576 24.15 19.55 23.98
CA PHE A 576 25.01 19.18 22.86
C PHE A 576 26.46 19.03 23.35
N VAL A 577 26.99 17.81 23.22
CA VAL A 577 28.36 17.41 23.59
C VAL A 577 29.12 17.05 22.32
N ALA A 578 30.37 17.49 22.18
CA ALA A 578 31.17 17.18 21.00
C ALA A 578 32.66 17.12 21.34
N GLY A 579 33.42 16.38 20.52
CA GLY A 579 34.84 16.16 20.76
C GLY A 579 35.52 15.39 19.62
N PRO A 580 36.78 14.93 19.82
CA PRO A 580 37.54 14.94 21.08
C PRO A 580 38.15 16.29 21.49
N SER A 581 38.35 17.22 20.55
CA SER A 581 38.92 18.56 20.83
C SER A 581 38.36 19.62 19.89
N GLY A 582 37.98 20.79 20.42
CA GLY A 582 37.34 21.88 19.68
C GLY A 582 36.60 22.85 20.59
N TYR A 583 35.70 23.64 19.99
CA TYR A 583 34.81 24.56 20.71
C TYR A 583 33.46 24.67 19.98
N PHE A 584 32.39 25.10 20.64
CA PHE A 584 31.12 25.39 19.98
C PHE A 584 31.06 26.83 19.51
N ARG A 585 30.38 27.09 18.39
CA ARG A 585 30.08 28.44 17.93
C ARG A 585 28.57 28.59 17.77
N TYR A 586 28.01 29.51 18.54
CA TYR A 586 26.64 30.01 18.36
C TYR A 586 26.70 31.31 17.55
N ARG A 587 25.84 31.46 16.53
CA ARG A 587 25.70 32.69 15.75
C ARG A 587 24.22 33.04 15.57
N GLY A 588 23.85 34.19 16.13
CA GLY A 588 22.56 34.84 15.91
C GLY A 588 22.44 35.37 14.48
N VAL A 589 21.27 35.23 13.86
CA VAL A 589 20.97 35.87 12.57
C VAL A 589 20.57 37.34 12.75
N THR A 590 20.48 38.08 11.64
CA THR A 590 20.02 39.48 11.59
C THR A 590 18.66 39.63 10.90
N GLY A 591 18.08 38.54 10.37
CA GLY A 591 16.85 38.55 9.59
C GLY A 591 16.20 37.18 9.53
N TYR A 592 15.07 37.10 8.83
CA TYR A 592 14.41 35.82 8.52
C TYR A 592 15.13 35.12 7.38
N ASP A 593 15.13 33.78 7.40
CA ASP A 593 15.53 32.97 6.25
C ASP A 593 14.61 33.26 5.04
N SER A 594 15.17 33.26 3.83
CA SER A 594 14.43 33.64 2.61
C SER A 594 13.49 32.56 2.08
N THR A 595 13.54 31.34 2.61
CA THR A 595 12.71 30.20 2.17
C THR A 595 11.74 29.79 3.27
N LEU A 596 12.28 29.51 4.45
CA LEU A 596 11.53 29.03 5.61
C LEU A 596 10.85 30.16 6.39
N HIS A 597 11.27 31.41 6.18
CA HIS A 597 10.76 32.62 6.83
C HIS A 597 10.78 32.58 8.37
N VAL A 598 11.73 31.86 8.96
CA VAL A 598 12.00 31.82 10.40
C VAL A 598 13.37 32.43 10.71
N MET A 599 13.58 32.89 11.94
CA MET A 599 14.90 33.36 12.36
C MET A 599 15.74 32.16 12.77
N GLN A 600 16.67 31.76 11.90
CA GLN A 600 17.43 30.53 12.03
C GLN A 600 18.87 30.82 12.47
N ASP A 601 19.10 30.93 13.77
CA ASP A 601 20.43 30.96 14.36
C ASP A 601 21.19 29.65 14.06
N THR A 602 22.51 29.64 14.25
CA THR A 602 23.33 28.42 14.03
C THR A 602 24.15 28.05 15.25
N LEU A 603 24.17 26.76 15.58
CA LEU A 603 25.04 26.17 16.61
C LEU A 603 25.83 25.00 15.99
N CYS A 604 27.15 25.12 15.96
CA CYS A 604 28.03 24.10 15.37
C CYS A 604 29.26 23.82 16.25
N PHE A 605 29.88 22.65 16.06
CA PHE A 605 31.16 22.31 16.69
C PHE A 605 32.32 22.63 15.74
N GLN A 606 33.38 23.23 16.27
CA GLN A 606 34.57 23.67 15.53
C GLN A 606 35.77 22.81 15.96
N PRO A 607 36.20 21.81 15.15
CA PRO A 607 37.35 20.98 15.48
C PRO A 607 38.64 21.82 15.54
N ALA A 608 39.33 21.77 16.67
CA ALA A 608 40.55 22.52 16.91
C ALA A 608 41.44 21.83 17.95
N PRO A 609 42.79 21.98 17.89
CA PRO A 609 43.57 22.63 16.83
C PRO A 609 43.55 21.86 15.49
N GLN A 610 44.20 22.39 14.45
CA GLN A 610 44.11 21.94 13.05
C GLN A 610 44.22 20.41 12.83
N GLN A 611 45.03 19.72 13.63
CA GLN A 611 45.20 18.26 13.57
C GLN A 611 43.91 17.46 13.75
N TYR A 612 42.91 17.99 14.47
CA TYR A 612 41.64 17.31 14.70
C TYR A 612 40.61 17.49 13.58
N ARG A 613 40.91 18.32 12.57
CA ARG A 613 39.96 18.61 11.48
C ARG A 613 39.77 17.43 10.52
N LEU A 614 40.78 16.58 10.34
CA LEU A 614 40.69 15.35 9.53
C LEU A 614 40.73 14.07 10.39
N ALA A 615 40.69 14.22 11.72
CA ALA A 615 40.65 13.08 12.64
C ALA A 615 39.19 12.64 12.89
N PRO A 616 39.00 11.38 13.35
CA PRO A 616 37.73 10.93 13.93
C PRO A 616 37.19 11.90 14.98
N ARG A 617 35.88 12.15 14.94
CA ARG A 617 35.19 13.08 15.86
C ARG A 617 33.79 12.60 16.17
N TYR A 618 33.19 13.18 17.21
CA TYR A 618 31.86 12.79 17.64
C TYR A 618 31.01 13.96 18.12
N ALA A 619 29.70 13.73 18.12
CA ALA A 619 28.68 14.56 18.72
C ALA A 619 27.65 13.70 19.46
N VAL A 620 27.14 14.18 20.59
CA VAL A 620 26.02 13.58 21.33
C VAL A 620 25.03 14.66 21.71
N TRP A 621 23.75 14.45 21.40
CA TRP A 621 22.65 15.28 21.85
C TRP A 621 21.91 14.58 22.98
N PHE A 622 21.56 15.35 24.02
CA PHE A 622 20.71 14.94 25.13
C PHE A 622 19.46 15.83 25.09
N LEU A 623 18.35 15.26 24.67
CA LEU A 623 17.11 15.99 24.42
C LEU A 623 16.30 16.16 25.71
N ASN A 624 15.70 17.33 25.88
CA ASN A 624 14.94 17.75 27.06
C ASN A 624 15.70 17.55 28.39
N LYS A 625 17.00 17.82 28.38
CA LYS A 625 17.84 17.83 29.57
C LYS A 625 18.30 19.25 29.89
N SER A 626 18.23 19.64 31.16
CA SER A 626 18.73 20.93 31.63
C SER A 626 20.24 21.06 31.46
N ALA A 627 20.79 22.26 31.60
CA ALA A 627 22.22 22.52 31.59
C ALA A 627 22.95 21.67 32.65
N ALA A 628 22.38 21.55 33.86
CA ALA A 628 22.94 20.73 34.93
C ALA A 628 22.93 19.23 34.60
N GLN A 629 21.82 18.73 34.02
CA GLN A 629 21.74 17.34 33.57
C GLN A 629 22.70 17.08 32.41
N THR A 630 22.81 18.01 31.46
CA THR A 630 23.74 17.95 30.33
C THR A 630 25.18 17.87 30.80
N ALA A 631 25.59 18.70 31.76
CA ALA A 631 26.93 18.64 32.36
C ALA A 631 27.23 17.25 32.96
N SER A 632 26.28 16.70 33.73
CA SER A 632 26.39 15.36 34.32
C SER A 632 26.50 14.26 33.26
N LEU A 633 25.68 14.32 32.21
CA LEU A 633 25.70 13.36 31.10
C LEU A 633 26.99 13.47 30.27
N ALA A 634 27.47 14.69 30.01
CA ALA A 634 28.71 14.95 29.29
C ALA A 634 29.94 14.36 30.00
N SER A 635 29.95 14.33 31.33
CA SER A 635 31.02 13.70 32.12
C SER A 635 31.11 12.18 31.94
N ARG A 636 30.02 11.54 31.47
CA ARG A 636 29.92 10.10 31.21
C ARG A 636 30.09 9.73 29.74
N THR A 637 30.27 10.73 28.86
CA THR A 637 30.55 10.51 27.44
C THR A 637 32.05 10.38 27.21
N ARG A 638 32.48 9.24 26.64
CA ARG A 638 33.90 8.95 26.37
C ARG A 638 34.11 8.37 24.98
N CYS A 639 35.28 8.64 24.40
CA CYS A 639 35.70 8.04 23.15
C CYS A 639 37.14 7.52 23.24
N TYR A 640 37.45 6.45 22.52
CA TYR A 640 38.79 5.87 22.44
C TYR A 640 38.98 5.12 21.12
N THR A 641 40.22 4.75 20.81
CA THR A 641 40.55 3.87 19.66
C THR A 641 41.18 2.57 20.17
N ASN A 642 40.87 1.45 19.52
CA ASN A 642 41.42 0.13 19.86
C ASN A 642 42.32 -0.43 18.73
N GLY A 643 42.84 0.43 17.86
CA GLY A 643 43.65 0.07 16.69
C GLY A 643 42.83 0.03 15.40
N SER A 644 41.80 -0.81 15.33
CA SER A 644 40.96 -1.00 14.13
C SER A 644 39.65 -0.22 14.15
N SER A 645 39.25 0.34 15.29
CA SER A 645 37.97 1.05 15.44
C SER A 645 38.07 2.30 16.33
N PHE A 646 37.18 3.27 16.08
CA PHE A 646 36.89 4.40 16.95
C PHE A 646 35.58 4.11 17.70
N VAL A 647 35.63 4.13 19.03
CA VAL A 647 34.49 3.78 19.89
C VAL A 647 33.99 5.03 20.61
N LEU A 648 32.70 5.29 20.54
CA LEU A 648 31.99 6.32 21.31
C LEU A 648 31.02 5.64 22.28
N GLU A 649 31.11 6.00 23.55
CA GLU A 649 30.19 5.56 24.60
C GLU A 649 29.52 6.77 25.26
N PHE A 650 28.19 6.70 25.41
CA PHE A 650 27.39 7.78 25.98
C PHE A 650 26.13 7.24 26.68
N PRO A 651 25.55 7.98 27.65
CA PRO A 651 24.29 7.59 28.28
C PRO A 651 23.11 7.57 27.28
N GLY A 652 22.31 6.51 27.33
CA GLY A 652 21.03 6.39 26.64
C GLY A 652 19.82 6.62 27.56
N ARG A 653 18.65 6.12 27.14
CA ARG A 653 17.44 6.08 27.98
C ARG A 653 17.74 5.36 29.31
N GLY A 654 17.40 6.01 30.43
CA GLY A 654 17.68 5.49 31.78
C GLY A 654 19.18 5.51 32.15
N THR A 655 19.69 4.40 32.69
CA THR A 655 21.11 4.25 33.08
C THR A 655 21.94 3.49 32.06
N ASN A 656 21.37 3.13 30.91
CA ASN A 656 22.03 2.30 29.90
C ASN A 656 23.15 3.08 29.20
N THR A 657 24.27 2.41 28.91
CA THR A 657 25.32 2.94 28.05
C THR A 657 25.04 2.54 26.60
N VAL A 658 25.01 3.52 25.71
CA VAL A 658 24.93 3.33 24.26
C VAL A 658 26.34 3.42 23.69
N GLN A 659 26.64 2.53 22.74
CA GLN A 659 27.94 2.49 22.07
C GLN A 659 27.78 2.60 20.55
N ILE A 660 28.67 3.36 19.91
CA ILE A 660 28.90 3.36 18.47
C ILE A 660 30.34 2.89 18.23
N VAL A 661 30.51 1.86 17.41
CA VAL A 661 31.81 1.32 17.00
C VAL A 661 32.01 1.60 15.51
N ALA A 662 32.93 2.50 15.19
CA ALA A 662 33.22 2.94 13.83
C ALA A 662 34.51 2.30 13.31
N SER A 663 34.45 1.56 12.20
CA SER A 663 35.63 0.93 11.58
C SER A 663 36.63 1.95 11.03
N LEU A 664 37.92 1.76 11.32
CA LEU A 664 39.05 2.56 10.80
C LEU A 664 39.73 1.91 9.58
N LEU A 665 39.55 0.60 9.35
CA LEU A 665 40.12 -0.20 8.24
C LEU A 665 39.03 -0.90 7.41
N SER A 666 39.28 -1.20 6.14
CA SER A 666 38.37 -1.93 5.22
C SER A 666 39.20 -2.78 4.24
N GLY A 667 38.78 -4.02 3.95
CA GLY A 667 39.54 -4.99 3.14
C GLY A 667 38.87 -6.36 3.00
N ASN A 668 39.45 -7.25 2.17
CA ASN A 668 39.04 -8.65 2.06
C ASN A 668 39.43 -9.43 3.31
N GLY A 669 38.58 -10.34 3.77
CA GLY A 669 38.90 -11.24 4.88
C GLY A 669 38.65 -12.70 4.52
N THR A 670 39.50 -13.59 5.04
CA THR A 670 39.33 -15.05 4.97
C THR A 670 39.20 -15.61 6.38
N TRP A 671 38.18 -16.42 6.62
CA TRP A 671 37.95 -17.09 7.90
C TRP A 671 39.04 -18.13 8.16
N ALA A 672 39.59 -18.18 9.37
CA ALA A 672 40.81 -18.92 9.68
C ALA A 672 40.62 -20.15 10.59
N VAL A 673 39.45 -20.32 11.22
CA VAL A 673 39.25 -21.30 12.30
C VAL A 673 38.01 -22.19 12.10
N ASP A 674 38.14 -23.49 12.40
CA ASP A 674 37.03 -24.47 12.41
C ASP A 674 36.23 -24.41 13.73
N THR A 675 35.60 -23.25 13.99
CA THR A 675 34.69 -23.04 15.13
C THR A 675 33.69 -21.95 14.80
N ASP A 676 32.59 -21.93 15.55
CA ASP A 676 31.69 -20.78 15.59
C ASP A 676 32.41 -19.54 16.17
N GLY A 677 32.08 -18.35 15.69
CA GLY A 677 32.77 -17.13 16.11
C GLY A 677 32.08 -15.81 15.72
N LEU A 678 32.48 -14.72 16.37
CA LEU A 678 32.02 -13.36 16.06
C LEU A 678 32.72 -12.81 14.82
N TRP A 679 31.99 -12.11 13.95
CA TRP A 679 32.55 -11.48 12.76
C TRP A 679 33.57 -10.40 13.12
N SER A 680 33.34 -9.62 14.18
CA SER A 680 34.25 -8.55 14.59
C SER A 680 35.55 -9.01 15.27
N ASP A 681 35.68 -10.29 15.61
CA ASP A 681 36.85 -10.80 16.32
C ASP A 681 38.02 -10.99 15.34
N PRO A 682 39.11 -10.21 15.43
CA PRO A 682 40.24 -10.33 14.51
C PRO A 682 40.92 -11.70 14.59
N THR A 683 40.79 -12.46 15.69
CA THR A 683 41.38 -13.80 15.81
C THR A 683 40.71 -14.84 14.91
N MET A 684 39.50 -14.54 14.41
CA MET A 684 38.76 -15.40 13.48
C MET A 684 39.23 -15.24 12.03
N TRP A 685 40.01 -14.20 11.71
CA TRP A 685 40.42 -13.84 10.35
C TRP A 685 41.92 -14.02 10.13
N VAL A 686 42.29 -14.47 8.92
CA VAL A 686 43.71 -14.54 8.52
C VAL A 686 44.35 -13.15 8.65
N SER A 687 45.48 -13.08 9.36
CA SER A 687 46.23 -11.84 9.64
C SER A 687 45.45 -10.74 10.40
N GLY A 688 44.31 -11.06 11.02
CA GLY A 688 43.50 -10.08 11.76
C GLY A 688 42.68 -9.12 10.90
N LEU A 689 42.62 -9.34 9.58
CA LEU A 689 41.90 -8.46 8.65
C LEU A 689 40.42 -8.86 8.57
N ILE A 690 39.59 -8.13 9.30
CA ILE A 690 38.13 -8.31 9.30
C ILE A 690 37.57 -7.88 7.95
N ALA A 691 36.80 -8.75 7.30
CA ALA A 691 36.16 -8.44 6.02
C ALA A 691 35.12 -7.33 6.20
N ASP A 692 35.36 -6.18 5.55
CA ASP A 692 34.45 -5.02 5.56
C ASP A 692 34.80 -4.02 4.44
N GLY A 693 33.79 -3.31 3.93
CA GLY A 693 33.89 -2.30 2.89
C GLY A 693 33.39 -2.75 1.50
N ALA A 694 32.76 -1.82 0.78
CA ALA A 694 32.35 -2.04 -0.61
C ALA A 694 33.57 -2.32 -1.51
N GLY A 695 33.43 -3.27 -2.43
CA GLY A 695 34.50 -3.78 -3.30
C GLY A 695 35.24 -4.99 -2.72
N PHE A 696 35.04 -5.31 -1.43
CA PHE A 696 35.70 -6.43 -0.76
C PHE A 696 34.76 -7.62 -0.52
N PHE A 697 35.32 -8.76 -0.13
CA PHE A 697 34.57 -9.99 0.14
C PHE A 697 35.00 -10.68 1.44
N ALA A 698 34.09 -11.51 1.96
CA ALA A 698 34.40 -12.48 3.02
C ALA A 698 34.44 -13.90 2.44
N ASP A 699 35.50 -14.64 2.75
CA ASP A 699 35.72 -15.99 2.25
C ASP A 699 35.72 -17.03 3.38
N PHE A 700 34.73 -17.93 3.33
CA PHE A 700 34.53 -19.08 4.22
C PHE A 700 34.83 -20.42 3.53
N SER A 701 35.34 -20.42 2.29
CA SER A 701 35.52 -21.63 1.47
C SER A 701 36.87 -22.34 1.59
N LYS A 702 37.79 -21.79 2.40
CA LYS A 702 39.18 -22.27 2.48
C LYS A 702 39.44 -23.25 3.62
N LEU A 703 38.40 -23.61 4.39
CA LEU A 703 38.48 -24.52 5.53
C LEU A 703 37.75 -25.83 5.22
N ASN A 704 38.29 -26.93 5.76
CA ASN A 704 37.55 -28.17 5.93
C ASN A 704 36.86 -28.09 7.31
N ILE A 705 35.53 -28.04 7.34
CA ILE A 705 34.77 -27.90 8.59
C ILE A 705 34.21 -29.24 9.07
N THR A 706 34.37 -29.55 10.36
CA THR A 706 34.00 -30.87 10.90
C THR A 706 32.53 -31.00 11.29
N THR A 707 31.84 -29.88 11.55
CA THR A 707 30.39 -29.80 11.79
C THR A 707 29.83 -28.54 11.12
N ASP A 708 28.50 -28.39 11.05
CA ASP A 708 27.89 -27.11 10.64
C ASP A 708 28.46 -25.96 11.48
N ARG A 709 28.76 -24.83 10.84
CA ARG A 709 29.40 -23.66 11.46
C ARG A 709 28.54 -22.42 11.41
N THR A 710 28.52 -21.69 12.51
CA THR A 710 27.81 -20.41 12.64
C THR A 710 28.78 -19.25 12.76
N VAL A 711 28.68 -18.30 11.83
CA VAL A 711 29.34 -17.00 11.92
C VAL A 711 28.33 -16.00 12.48
N TYR A 712 28.68 -15.39 13.60
CA TYR A 712 27.83 -14.43 14.30
C TYR A 712 28.16 -13.01 13.86
N LEU A 713 27.27 -12.41 13.08
CA LEU A 713 27.33 -11.02 12.67
C LEU A 713 26.90 -10.15 13.86
N ASP A 714 27.86 -9.52 14.53
CA ASP A 714 27.66 -8.78 15.79
C ASP A 714 27.62 -7.25 15.60
N SER A 715 27.99 -6.81 14.41
CA SER A 715 27.88 -5.43 13.94
C SER A 715 27.47 -5.40 12.46
N PRO A 716 26.90 -4.28 11.98
CA PRO A 716 26.85 -3.94 10.55
C PRO A 716 28.09 -4.35 9.76
N ARG A 717 27.91 -4.91 8.56
CA ARG A 717 28.99 -5.16 7.59
C ARG A 717 28.58 -4.79 6.18
N VAL A 718 29.54 -4.27 5.41
CA VAL A 718 29.35 -3.91 4.01
C VAL A 718 30.31 -4.73 3.17
N LEU A 719 29.82 -5.47 2.18
CA LEU A 719 30.65 -6.31 1.31
C LEU A 719 30.12 -6.27 -0.12
N SER A 720 30.96 -6.61 -1.08
CA SER A 720 30.53 -6.92 -2.45
C SER A 720 30.40 -8.43 -2.70
N GLY A 721 31.03 -9.26 -1.88
CA GLY A 721 31.02 -10.71 -2.08
C GLY A 721 30.96 -11.51 -0.77
N LEU A 722 30.23 -12.61 -0.81
CA LEU A 722 30.33 -13.69 0.17
C LEU A 722 30.68 -14.98 -0.56
N ILE A 723 31.63 -15.74 0.00
CA ILE A 723 32.04 -17.03 -0.54
C ILE A 723 31.89 -18.08 0.56
N PHE A 724 31.05 -19.08 0.31
CA PHE A 724 30.83 -20.22 1.20
C PHE A 724 31.26 -21.52 0.54
N GLY A 725 31.83 -22.41 1.34
CA GLY A 725 32.24 -23.72 0.89
C GLY A 725 32.84 -24.54 2.01
N ASP A 726 32.93 -25.82 1.76
CA ASP A 726 33.68 -26.77 2.58
C ASP A 726 34.68 -27.49 1.67
N LEU A 727 35.92 -27.68 2.12
CA LEU A 727 36.90 -28.41 1.32
C LEU A 727 36.53 -29.90 1.19
N GLU A 728 35.96 -30.49 2.24
CA GLU A 728 35.55 -31.91 2.28
C GLU A 728 34.35 -32.10 3.21
N GLY A 729 33.30 -32.80 2.78
CA GLY A 729 32.17 -33.14 3.64
C GLY A 729 30.83 -32.60 3.16
N THR A 730 29.83 -32.66 4.04
CA THR A 730 28.43 -32.27 3.79
C THR A 730 27.93 -31.20 4.76
N GLN A 731 28.85 -30.57 5.49
CA GLN A 731 28.58 -29.58 6.51
C GLN A 731 28.16 -28.24 5.87
N ASN A 732 27.37 -27.47 6.61
CA ASN A 732 26.76 -26.22 6.15
C ASN A 732 27.30 -25.02 6.91
N TRP A 733 27.23 -23.86 6.25
CA TRP A 733 27.51 -22.57 6.87
C TRP A 733 26.21 -21.84 7.23
N VAL A 734 26.19 -21.24 8.41
CA VAL A 734 25.10 -20.38 8.87
C VAL A 734 25.67 -19.01 9.19
N LEU A 735 25.21 -17.96 8.50
CA LEU A 735 25.44 -16.58 8.90
C LEU A 735 24.25 -16.11 9.73
N LYS A 736 24.47 -15.73 10.98
CA LYS A 736 23.42 -15.39 11.94
C LYS A 736 23.73 -14.08 12.64
N ALA A 737 22.72 -13.26 12.91
CA ALA A 737 22.91 -12.00 13.62
C ALA A 737 23.01 -12.25 15.13
N THR A 738 23.87 -11.48 15.79
CA THR A 738 23.82 -11.19 17.21
C THR A 738 23.68 -9.68 17.37
N ASN A 739 22.96 -9.22 18.39
CA ASN A 739 22.72 -7.78 18.61
C ASN A 739 22.12 -7.08 17.36
N GLU A 740 22.74 -5.99 16.90
CA GLU A 740 22.34 -5.18 15.73
C GLU A 740 23.06 -5.60 14.43
N GLY A 741 23.48 -6.86 14.27
CA GLY A 741 24.18 -7.32 13.07
C GLY A 741 23.32 -7.30 11.79
N SER A 742 23.77 -6.61 10.74
CA SER A 742 23.15 -6.60 9.41
C SER A 742 24.20 -6.67 8.31
N LEU A 743 23.84 -7.25 7.16
CA LEU A 743 24.73 -7.43 6.02
C LEU A 743 24.27 -6.58 4.85
N ARG A 744 25.10 -5.65 4.37
CA ARG A 744 24.86 -4.93 3.12
C ARG A 744 25.71 -5.49 1.99
N LEU A 745 25.07 -5.89 0.90
CA LEU A 745 25.72 -6.16 -0.38
C LEU A 745 25.79 -4.86 -1.21
N ALA A 746 27.01 -4.39 -1.46
CA ALA A 746 27.33 -3.12 -2.13
C ALA A 746 28.23 -3.31 -3.35
N GLY A 747 28.41 -2.25 -4.14
CA GLY A 747 29.16 -2.29 -5.40
C GLY A 747 28.27 -2.57 -6.61
N SER A 748 28.84 -2.51 -7.81
CA SER A 748 28.10 -2.61 -9.07
C SER A 748 27.64 -4.03 -9.42
N SER A 749 28.26 -5.06 -8.84
CA SER A 749 27.90 -6.46 -9.11
C SER A 749 28.11 -7.33 -7.86
N PRO A 750 27.25 -7.19 -6.84
CA PRO A 750 27.37 -8.00 -5.64
C PRO A 750 27.10 -9.48 -5.92
N TYR A 751 27.72 -10.39 -5.17
CA TYR A 751 27.54 -11.82 -5.37
C TYR A 751 27.57 -12.64 -4.08
N VAL A 752 26.91 -13.79 -4.13
CA VAL A 752 27.04 -14.85 -3.12
C VAL A 752 27.41 -16.14 -3.86
N LEU A 753 28.64 -16.59 -3.63
CA LEU A 753 29.16 -17.85 -4.17
C LEU A 753 29.00 -18.94 -3.12
N VAL A 754 28.26 -19.99 -3.46
CA VAL A 754 28.15 -21.20 -2.64
C VAL A 754 28.73 -22.35 -3.45
N THR A 755 29.95 -22.75 -3.12
CA THR A 755 30.74 -23.72 -3.90
C THR A 755 30.23 -25.15 -3.77
N ASN A 756 29.62 -25.53 -2.64
CA ASN A 756 28.97 -26.81 -2.36
C ASN A 756 28.02 -26.70 -1.15
N ASN A 757 27.34 -27.80 -0.78
CA ASN A 757 26.48 -27.92 0.39
C ASN A 757 25.42 -26.80 0.49
N THR A 758 25.12 -26.31 1.71
CA THR A 758 24.18 -25.22 1.96
C THR A 758 24.85 -24.06 2.71
N ALA A 759 24.56 -22.83 2.28
CA ALA A 759 24.78 -21.62 3.06
C ALA A 759 23.42 -21.03 3.48
N ILE A 760 23.22 -20.85 4.77
CA ILE A 760 22.00 -20.27 5.35
C ILE A 760 22.33 -18.84 5.79
N ILE A 761 21.76 -17.85 5.12
CA ILE A 761 21.83 -16.46 5.55
C ILE A 761 20.58 -16.17 6.38
N ASN A 762 20.78 -16.17 7.69
CA ASN A 762 19.81 -15.82 8.71
C ASN A 762 20.14 -14.44 9.32
N VAL A 763 20.39 -13.47 8.44
CA VAL A 763 20.55 -12.05 8.73
C VAL A 763 19.84 -11.23 7.65
N PRO A 764 19.29 -10.05 7.98
CA PRO A 764 18.78 -9.13 6.96
C PRO A 764 19.87 -8.73 5.97
N ILE A 765 19.61 -8.96 4.69
CA ILE A 765 20.43 -8.47 3.58
C ILE A 765 19.90 -7.12 3.11
N LEU A 766 20.79 -6.14 3.03
CA LEU A 766 20.58 -4.77 2.55
C LEU A 766 21.36 -4.57 1.23
N GLY A 767 21.00 -3.55 0.46
CA GLY A 767 21.68 -3.20 -0.80
C GLY A 767 20.70 -2.68 -1.86
N GLU A 768 21.22 -2.00 -2.89
CA GLU A 768 20.39 -1.38 -3.94
C GLU A 768 20.56 -2.04 -5.33
N ASN A 769 21.54 -2.94 -5.49
CA ASN A 769 21.94 -3.49 -6.79
C ASN A 769 21.61 -4.98 -6.95
N GLY A 770 20.82 -5.55 -6.04
CA GLY A 770 20.58 -6.98 -5.95
C GLY A 770 21.88 -7.76 -5.77
N PHE A 771 21.89 -9.03 -6.18
CA PHE A 771 23.10 -9.84 -6.19
C PHE A 771 23.00 -11.00 -7.18
N THR A 772 24.15 -11.60 -7.49
CA THR A 772 24.24 -12.83 -8.29
C THR A 772 24.53 -14.03 -7.40
N LYS A 773 23.72 -15.08 -7.49
CA LYS A 773 24.03 -16.40 -6.93
C LYS A 773 24.99 -17.13 -7.86
N LEU A 774 26.09 -17.63 -7.30
CA LEU A 774 27.11 -18.40 -8.01
C LEU A 774 27.32 -19.77 -7.34
N GLY A 775 27.82 -20.73 -8.11
CA GLY A 775 28.23 -22.07 -7.65
C GLY A 775 27.06 -23.04 -7.40
N PRO A 776 27.33 -24.35 -7.32
CA PRO A 776 26.29 -25.39 -7.31
C PRO A 776 25.58 -25.58 -5.97
N GLY A 777 26.09 -25.01 -4.87
CA GLY A 777 25.48 -25.14 -3.55
C GLY A 777 24.16 -24.40 -3.39
N ARG A 778 23.40 -24.74 -2.34
CA ARG A 778 22.11 -24.13 -1.99
C ARG A 778 22.31 -22.89 -1.13
N LEU A 779 21.69 -21.78 -1.51
CA LEU A 779 21.60 -20.57 -0.68
C LEU A 779 20.20 -20.49 -0.07
N VAL A 780 20.10 -20.43 1.25
CA VAL A 780 18.83 -20.24 1.95
C VAL A 780 18.79 -18.82 2.53
N LEU A 781 17.74 -18.08 2.18
CA LEU A 781 17.42 -16.78 2.77
C LEU A 781 16.29 -16.99 3.79
N SER A 782 16.61 -16.94 5.08
CA SER A 782 15.69 -17.28 6.17
C SER A 782 15.32 -16.08 7.05
N SER A 783 15.66 -14.86 6.64
CA SER A 783 15.33 -13.62 7.34
C SER A 783 14.55 -12.66 6.45
N PRO A 784 13.85 -11.67 7.03
CA PRO A 784 13.37 -10.51 6.27
C PRO A 784 14.55 -9.77 5.64
N ASN A 785 14.51 -9.61 4.31
CA ASN A 785 15.54 -8.87 3.57
C ASN A 785 14.99 -7.52 3.10
N LEU A 786 15.88 -6.54 2.94
CA LEU A 786 15.53 -5.19 2.45
C LEU A 786 16.31 -4.82 1.18
N ILE A 787 17.10 -5.76 0.66
CA ILE A 787 17.82 -5.61 -0.60
C ILE A 787 16.87 -5.35 -1.77
N SER A 788 17.19 -4.33 -2.57
CA SER A 788 16.51 -3.99 -3.82
C SER A 788 17.42 -4.19 -5.03
N GLY A 789 16.86 -4.13 -6.24
CA GLY A 789 17.54 -4.45 -7.49
C GLY A 789 17.26 -5.88 -7.97
N THR A 790 18.09 -6.40 -8.88
CA THR A 790 17.86 -7.69 -9.55
C THR A 790 18.59 -8.83 -8.83
N LEU A 791 17.86 -9.89 -8.48
CA LEU A 791 18.46 -11.17 -8.10
C LEU A 791 18.71 -12.01 -9.34
N TYR A 792 19.98 -12.24 -9.66
CA TYR A 792 20.36 -13.23 -10.66
C TYR A 792 20.55 -14.58 -9.97
N LEU A 793 19.74 -15.57 -10.35
CA LEU A 793 19.81 -16.94 -9.82
C LEU A 793 21.00 -17.74 -10.35
N ASP A 794 21.75 -17.17 -11.30
CA ASP A 794 22.86 -17.84 -11.98
C ASP A 794 23.98 -16.89 -12.40
N ALA A 795 25.13 -17.47 -12.73
CA ALA A 795 26.31 -16.75 -13.25
C ALA A 795 26.12 -16.16 -14.66
N GLY A 796 25.04 -16.47 -15.37
CA GLY A 796 24.82 -16.03 -16.75
C GLY A 796 25.80 -16.62 -17.78
N THR A 797 26.43 -17.76 -17.50
CA THR A 797 27.38 -18.42 -18.41
C THR A 797 26.85 -19.75 -18.95
N SER A 798 27.06 -20.01 -20.24
CA SER A 798 26.54 -21.21 -20.92
C SER A 798 27.35 -22.50 -20.69
N PHE A 799 28.39 -22.49 -19.85
CA PHE A 799 29.42 -23.54 -19.78
C PHE A 799 29.81 -24.01 -18.35
N GLY A 800 28.95 -23.85 -17.34
CA GLY A 800 29.33 -24.00 -15.91
C GLY A 800 28.56 -25.04 -15.09
N MET A 801 29.14 -25.45 -13.96
CA MET A 801 28.82 -26.58 -13.05
C MET A 801 27.43 -26.58 -12.35
N GLY A 802 26.45 -25.86 -12.87
CA GLY A 802 25.15 -25.62 -12.20
C GLY A 802 25.26 -24.54 -11.12
N ASP A 803 24.31 -23.62 -11.11
CA ASP A 803 24.28 -22.48 -10.17
C ASP A 803 23.47 -22.78 -8.89
N GLY A 804 23.03 -24.04 -8.75
CA GLY A 804 22.36 -24.55 -7.57
C GLY A 804 20.97 -23.95 -7.37
N THR A 805 20.67 -23.64 -6.11
CA THR A 805 19.34 -23.15 -5.73
C THR A 805 19.42 -21.92 -4.84
N VAL A 806 18.43 -21.04 -4.97
CA VAL A 806 18.13 -19.99 -3.99
C VAL A 806 16.78 -20.32 -3.37
N CYS A 807 16.74 -20.51 -2.06
CA CYS A 807 15.53 -20.84 -1.31
C CYS A 807 15.08 -19.66 -0.47
N PHE A 808 13.88 -19.18 -0.71
CA PHE A 808 13.17 -18.28 0.18
C PHE A 808 12.48 -19.12 1.25
N ALA A 809 12.93 -18.99 2.50
CA ALA A 809 12.41 -19.73 3.65
C ALA A 809 11.72 -18.81 4.69
N HIS A 810 11.39 -17.59 4.28
CA HIS A 810 10.71 -16.59 5.10
C HIS A 810 9.78 -15.75 4.21
N PRO A 811 8.58 -15.32 4.68
CA PRO A 811 7.64 -14.51 3.88
C PRO A 811 8.25 -13.26 3.24
N ALA A 812 9.19 -12.62 3.93
CA ALA A 812 9.91 -11.43 3.46
C ALA A 812 11.33 -11.72 2.93
N ALA A 813 11.64 -12.96 2.53
CA ALA A 813 12.96 -13.35 2.06
C ALA A 813 13.35 -12.67 0.73
N GLY A 814 12.39 -12.43 -0.16
CA GLY A 814 12.60 -11.69 -1.42
C GLY A 814 12.80 -10.19 -1.24
N GLY A 815 12.54 -9.67 -0.04
CA GLY A 815 12.71 -8.26 0.30
C GLY A 815 12.13 -7.29 -0.71
N ASN A 816 12.91 -6.24 -1.01
CA ASN A 816 12.56 -5.17 -1.94
C ASN A 816 13.13 -5.38 -3.35
N LEU A 817 13.49 -6.62 -3.71
CA LEU A 817 14.00 -6.95 -5.05
C LEU A 817 12.99 -6.46 -6.09
N SER A 818 13.48 -5.99 -7.24
CA SER A 818 12.64 -5.54 -8.35
C SER A 818 12.36 -6.66 -9.35
N GLU A 819 13.32 -7.56 -9.53
CA GLU A 819 13.24 -8.66 -10.48
C GLU A 819 14.08 -9.86 -10.03
N ILE A 820 13.63 -11.06 -10.39
CA ILE A 820 14.36 -12.32 -10.23
C ILE A 820 14.59 -12.93 -11.61
N ILE A 821 15.85 -13.20 -11.96
CA ILE A 821 16.21 -13.66 -13.31
C ILE A 821 17.05 -14.94 -13.26
N ALA A 822 16.67 -15.94 -14.05
CA ALA A 822 17.57 -17.00 -14.49
C ALA A 822 17.94 -16.78 -15.97
N ARG A 823 19.20 -16.42 -16.22
CA ARG A 823 19.74 -16.06 -17.54
C ARG A 823 20.29 -17.26 -18.32
N ASN A 824 20.61 -18.37 -17.65
CA ASN A 824 21.34 -19.46 -18.29
C ASN A 824 20.44 -20.42 -19.09
N ASN A 825 20.94 -20.84 -20.26
CA ASN A 825 20.37 -21.82 -21.16
C ASN A 825 21.30 -23.06 -21.33
N THR A 826 20.98 -24.11 -20.56
CA THR A 826 21.26 -25.56 -20.81
C THR A 826 22.69 -26.10 -20.84
N GLY A 827 23.00 -26.91 -19.82
CA GLY A 827 23.47 -28.28 -20.02
C GLY A 827 22.37 -29.27 -19.63
N SER A 828 22.44 -30.53 -20.05
CA SER A 828 21.43 -31.57 -19.73
C SER A 828 21.35 -31.91 -18.23
N SER A 829 22.39 -31.60 -17.45
CA SER A 829 22.52 -31.94 -16.04
C SER A 829 22.42 -30.76 -15.06
N ASN A 830 22.37 -29.51 -15.54
CA ASN A 830 22.61 -28.33 -14.71
C ASN A 830 21.47 -27.30 -14.82
N GLY A 831 21.17 -26.60 -13.72
CA GLY A 831 20.18 -25.53 -13.70
C GLY A 831 20.12 -24.75 -12.39
N SER A 832 19.69 -23.49 -12.46
CA SER A 832 19.30 -22.67 -11.32
C SER A 832 17.82 -22.90 -10.97
N THR A 833 17.49 -22.86 -9.67
CA THR A 833 16.10 -22.99 -9.19
C THR A 833 15.81 -21.93 -8.13
N LEU A 834 14.67 -21.26 -8.26
CA LEU A 834 14.04 -20.55 -7.16
C LEU A 834 13.17 -21.53 -6.37
N GLN A 835 13.47 -21.70 -5.09
CA GLN A 835 12.70 -22.53 -4.16
C GLN A 835 11.90 -21.65 -3.19
N LEU A 836 10.67 -22.06 -2.90
CA LEU A 836 9.82 -21.47 -1.87
C LEU A 836 9.54 -22.51 -0.78
N ASP A 837 9.96 -22.21 0.45
CA ASP A 837 9.67 -23.00 1.64
C ASP A 837 8.80 -22.19 2.60
N GLY A 838 7.47 -22.36 2.45
CA GLY A 838 6.47 -21.65 3.25
C GLY A 838 6.13 -22.34 4.57
N THR A 839 6.96 -23.25 5.08
CA THR A 839 6.72 -23.93 6.37
C THR A 839 6.61 -22.96 7.54
N GLY A 840 7.39 -21.88 7.52
CA GLY A 840 7.36 -20.80 8.52
C GLY A 840 6.30 -19.72 8.29
N GLY A 841 5.48 -19.85 7.24
CA GLY A 841 4.49 -18.86 6.82
C GLY A 841 4.43 -18.73 5.30
N GLY A 842 3.25 -18.43 4.76
CA GLY A 842 3.06 -18.27 3.31
C GLY A 842 3.91 -17.15 2.73
N ILE A 843 4.59 -17.44 1.62
CA ILE A 843 5.48 -16.52 0.90
C ILE A 843 4.72 -15.90 -0.27
N VAL A 844 4.79 -14.57 -0.38
CA VAL A 844 4.25 -13.82 -1.52
C VAL A 844 5.39 -13.19 -2.29
N VAL A 845 5.57 -13.59 -3.55
CA VAL A 845 6.58 -13.05 -4.47
C VAL A 845 5.91 -12.06 -5.41
N THR A 846 6.12 -10.77 -5.20
CA THR A 846 5.55 -9.68 -6.02
C THR A 846 6.44 -9.31 -7.20
N GLN A 847 7.69 -9.77 -7.18
CA GLN A 847 8.69 -9.46 -8.20
C GLN A 847 8.34 -10.02 -9.56
N LYS A 848 8.73 -9.30 -10.61
CA LYS A 848 8.82 -9.87 -11.97
C LYS A 848 9.82 -11.02 -11.96
N ILE A 849 9.47 -12.15 -12.57
CA ILE A 849 10.34 -13.31 -12.69
C ILE A 849 10.60 -13.58 -14.17
N THR A 850 11.87 -13.68 -14.57
CA THR A 850 12.25 -14.02 -15.95
C THR A 850 13.08 -15.29 -15.96
N PHE A 851 12.62 -16.31 -16.66
CA PHE A 851 13.30 -17.59 -16.83
C PHE A 851 13.69 -17.82 -18.29
N SER A 852 14.97 -18.09 -18.53
CA SER A 852 15.41 -18.65 -19.80
C SER A 852 14.91 -20.08 -19.94
N CYS A 853 14.47 -20.45 -21.14
CA CYS A 853 14.03 -21.83 -21.42
C CYS A 853 15.19 -22.81 -21.29
N ARG A 854 14.89 -24.06 -20.89
CA ARG A 854 15.86 -25.15 -20.76
C ARG A 854 15.40 -26.44 -21.47
N ASN A 855 16.36 -27.35 -21.67
CA ASN A 855 16.20 -28.70 -22.25
C ASN A 855 16.48 -29.77 -21.19
N ASN A 856 16.06 -29.52 -19.95
CA ASN A 856 16.14 -30.47 -18.84
C ASN A 856 14.88 -30.34 -17.96
N TRP A 857 14.77 -31.21 -16.96
CA TRP A 857 13.61 -31.30 -16.06
C TRP A 857 13.84 -30.67 -14.68
N ILE A 858 14.96 -29.96 -14.50
CA ILE A 858 15.24 -29.28 -13.25
C ILE A 858 14.25 -28.11 -13.11
N PRO A 859 13.52 -27.99 -11.98
CA PRO A 859 12.58 -26.89 -11.77
C PRO A 859 13.24 -25.51 -11.95
N ASN A 860 12.58 -24.60 -12.66
CA ASN A 860 12.89 -23.18 -12.61
C ASN A 860 12.33 -22.58 -11.31
N LEU A 861 11.12 -23.01 -10.96
CA LEU A 861 10.41 -22.65 -9.74
C LEU A 861 9.94 -23.93 -9.04
N GLN A 862 10.23 -24.04 -7.74
CA GLN A 862 9.81 -25.17 -6.91
C GLN A 862 9.18 -24.67 -5.61
N ASN A 863 7.93 -25.06 -5.38
CA ASN A 863 7.26 -24.89 -4.11
C ASN A 863 7.50 -26.15 -3.25
N LEU A 864 8.40 -26.05 -2.27
CA LEU A 864 8.76 -27.17 -1.40
C LEU A 864 7.62 -27.50 -0.43
N ALA A 865 7.03 -26.48 0.19
CA ALA A 865 5.96 -26.62 1.17
C ALA A 865 5.23 -25.29 1.41
N GLY A 866 4.07 -25.38 2.06
CA GLY A 866 3.24 -24.24 2.43
C GLY A 866 2.32 -23.77 1.30
N SER A 867 1.56 -22.71 1.59
CA SER A 867 0.68 -22.04 0.64
C SER A 867 1.34 -20.73 0.22
N ASN A 868 1.96 -20.73 -0.97
CA ASN A 868 2.74 -19.61 -1.48
C ASN A 868 2.10 -19.00 -2.72
N VAL A 869 2.36 -17.72 -2.96
CA VAL A 869 1.76 -16.94 -4.04
C VAL A 869 2.85 -16.25 -4.85
N ILE A 870 2.83 -16.43 -6.17
CA ILE A 870 3.54 -15.56 -7.12
C ILE A 870 2.55 -14.52 -7.63
N ALA A 871 2.67 -13.30 -7.11
CA ALA A 871 1.85 -12.16 -7.51
C ALA A 871 2.42 -11.43 -8.73
N GLY A 872 3.75 -11.38 -8.89
CA GLY A 872 4.39 -10.76 -10.05
C GLY A 872 4.29 -11.60 -11.34
N PRO A 873 4.48 -10.99 -12.53
CA PRO A 873 4.44 -11.72 -13.80
C PRO A 873 5.62 -12.67 -13.94
N ILE A 874 5.38 -13.83 -14.58
CA ILE A 874 6.43 -14.78 -14.94
C ILE A 874 6.60 -14.77 -16.45
N TYR A 875 7.82 -14.44 -16.88
CA TYR A 875 8.24 -14.45 -18.27
C TYR A 875 9.14 -15.62 -18.57
N MET A 876 8.89 -16.23 -19.71
CA MET A 876 9.76 -17.19 -20.36
C MET A 876 10.53 -16.45 -21.48
N GLN A 877 11.85 -16.58 -21.54
CA GLN A 877 12.70 -15.97 -22.58
C GLN A 877 13.40 -17.04 -23.43
N VAL A 878 14.27 -16.61 -24.34
CA VAL A 878 15.03 -17.47 -25.27
C VAL A 878 15.81 -18.56 -24.52
N GLY A 879 16.14 -19.61 -25.25
CA GLY A 879 16.91 -20.74 -24.74
C GLY A 879 16.44 -22.05 -25.33
N GLY A 880 16.39 -23.09 -24.49
CA GLY A 880 15.87 -24.43 -24.77
C GLY A 880 14.36 -24.43 -25.01
N SER A 881 13.67 -25.51 -24.65
CA SER A 881 12.27 -25.72 -25.03
C SER A 881 11.27 -25.59 -23.88
N ASN A 882 11.70 -25.57 -22.62
CA ASN A 882 10.79 -25.77 -21.48
C ASN A 882 11.10 -24.86 -20.29
N VAL A 883 10.06 -24.48 -19.54
CA VAL A 883 10.15 -23.97 -18.17
C VAL A 883 9.38 -24.91 -17.26
N VAL A 884 10.03 -25.37 -16.18
CA VAL A 884 9.46 -26.34 -15.25
C VAL A 884 9.04 -25.63 -13.96
N ILE A 885 7.78 -25.77 -13.58
CA ILE A 885 7.22 -25.31 -12.30
C ILE A 885 6.76 -26.54 -11.52
N SER A 886 7.17 -26.65 -10.26
CA SER A 886 6.84 -27.80 -9.41
C SER A 886 6.24 -27.36 -8.07
N CYS A 887 5.34 -28.19 -7.55
CA CYS A 887 4.79 -28.03 -6.20
C CYS A 887 4.81 -29.38 -5.48
N ASP A 888 5.74 -29.55 -4.56
CA ASP A 888 5.96 -30.82 -3.86
C ASP A 888 4.89 -31.01 -2.79
N LYS A 889 4.61 -29.98 -1.99
CA LYS A 889 3.58 -30.00 -0.93
C LYS A 889 2.87 -28.65 -0.83
N GLY A 890 1.59 -28.69 -0.46
CA GLY A 890 0.77 -27.49 -0.27
C GLY A 890 0.25 -26.92 -1.58
N THR A 891 0.20 -25.59 -1.68
CA THR A 891 -0.39 -24.89 -2.81
C THR A 891 0.53 -23.78 -3.30
N LEU A 892 0.77 -23.74 -4.61
CA LEU A 892 1.41 -22.63 -5.31
C LEU A 892 0.35 -21.90 -6.14
N VAL A 893 0.05 -20.65 -5.80
CA VAL A 893 -0.85 -19.79 -6.58
C VAL A 893 -0.02 -18.90 -7.49
N ILE A 894 -0.31 -18.88 -8.78
CA ILE A 894 0.27 -17.94 -9.75
C ILE A 894 -0.84 -16.96 -10.14
N ALA A 895 -0.79 -15.75 -9.59
CA ALA A 895 -1.84 -14.75 -9.76
C ALA A 895 -1.75 -14.00 -11.10
N SER A 896 -0.53 -13.82 -11.61
CA SER A 896 -0.26 -13.08 -12.84
C SER A 896 -0.17 -13.96 -14.09
N PRO A 897 -0.25 -13.37 -15.31
CA PRO A 897 -0.11 -14.13 -16.55
C PRO A 897 1.25 -14.82 -16.70
N LEU A 898 1.24 -16.00 -17.34
CA LEU A 898 2.46 -16.65 -17.85
C LEU A 898 2.63 -16.29 -19.34
N ARG A 899 3.78 -15.72 -19.71
CA ARG A 899 4.03 -15.25 -21.09
C ARG A 899 5.43 -15.61 -21.59
N TYR A 900 5.51 -15.98 -22.86
CA TYR A 900 6.78 -16.08 -23.56
C TYR A 900 7.11 -14.75 -24.26
N ILE A 901 8.29 -14.21 -23.99
CA ILE A 901 8.79 -12.92 -24.52
C ILE A 901 10.07 -13.09 -25.34
N GLY A 902 10.50 -14.33 -25.59
CA GLY A 902 11.71 -14.61 -26.37
C GLY A 902 11.51 -14.39 -27.87
N SER A 903 12.62 -14.23 -28.59
CA SER A 903 12.61 -14.00 -30.03
C SER A 903 12.45 -15.28 -30.87
N TYR A 904 12.71 -16.47 -30.31
CA TYR A 904 12.65 -17.73 -31.05
C TYR A 904 11.20 -18.19 -31.28
N THR A 905 10.89 -18.65 -32.50
CA THR A 905 9.54 -19.07 -32.92
C THR A 905 9.29 -20.58 -32.81
N SER A 906 10.32 -21.38 -32.56
CA SER A 906 10.16 -22.82 -32.30
C SER A 906 9.32 -23.05 -31.03
N GLY A 907 8.65 -24.21 -30.95
CA GLY A 907 7.75 -24.53 -29.83
C GLY A 907 8.40 -24.43 -28.44
N ARG A 908 7.63 -23.96 -27.47
CA ARG A 908 8.01 -23.83 -26.05
C ARG A 908 6.93 -24.40 -25.15
N GLY A 909 7.32 -24.86 -23.95
CA GLY A 909 6.41 -25.51 -23.02
C GLY A 909 6.47 -24.94 -21.61
N TRP A 910 5.29 -24.88 -20.97
CA TRP A 910 5.15 -24.83 -19.53
C TRP A 910 4.90 -26.25 -19.02
N SER A 911 5.83 -26.76 -18.22
CA SER A 911 5.70 -28.08 -17.59
C SER A 911 5.42 -27.94 -16.10
N PHE A 912 4.37 -28.59 -15.63
CA PHE A 912 3.93 -28.58 -14.24
C PHE A 912 4.18 -29.94 -13.60
N TRP A 913 4.74 -29.96 -12.39
CA TRP A 913 5.14 -31.17 -11.66
C TRP A 913 4.74 -31.14 -10.18
N GLY A 914 4.85 -32.29 -9.53
CA GLY A 914 4.78 -32.45 -8.08
C GLY A 914 3.47 -33.09 -7.59
N SER A 915 3.35 -33.20 -6.27
CA SER A 915 2.19 -33.81 -5.58
C SER A 915 1.23 -32.79 -4.96
N GLY A 916 1.62 -31.51 -4.90
CA GLY A 916 0.79 -30.41 -4.40
C GLY A 916 -0.16 -29.85 -5.46
N THR A 917 -0.76 -28.71 -5.13
CA THR A 917 -1.64 -27.96 -6.06
C THR A 917 -0.88 -26.78 -6.65
N ILE A 918 -0.97 -26.60 -7.97
CA ILE A 918 -0.56 -25.39 -8.68
C ILE A 918 -1.82 -24.74 -9.24
N SER A 919 -2.18 -23.56 -8.76
CA SER A 919 -3.36 -22.81 -9.22
C SER A 919 -2.92 -21.59 -10.01
N VAL A 920 -3.08 -21.64 -11.33
CA VAL A 920 -2.75 -20.57 -12.27
C VAL A 920 -4.01 -19.72 -12.45
N LYS A 921 -4.09 -18.63 -11.67
CA LYS A 921 -5.21 -17.68 -11.69
C LYS A 921 -5.10 -16.71 -12.86
N GLY A 922 -3.89 -16.24 -13.14
CA GLY A 922 -3.60 -15.50 -14.38
C GLY A 922 -3.71 -16.40 -15.62
N PRO A 923 -3.88 -15.84 -16.83
CA PRO A 923 -3.91 -16.65 -18.05
C PRO A 923 -2.51 -17.09 -18.48
N ILE A 924 -2.40 -18.28 -19.06
CA ILE A 924 -1.26 -18.69 -19.88
C ILE A 924 -1.50 -18.16 -21.30
N LEU A 925 -0.63 -17.27 -21.77
CA LEU A 925 -0.82 -16.52 -23.00
C LEU A 925 -0.17 -17.19 -24.23
N ALA A 926 -0.72 -16.91 -25.42
CA ALA A 926 -0.01 -17.09 -26.68
C ALA A 926 1.27 -16.25 -26.72
N ALA A 927 2.26 -16.73 -27.48
CA ALA A 927 3.44 -15.95 -27.78
C ALA A 927 3.15 -14.90 -28.85
N ASP A 928 3.61 -13.67 -28.65
CA ASP A 928 3.40 -12.58 -29.62
C ASP A 928 4.17 -12.81 -30.93
N ASN A 929 5.29 -13.55 -30.86
CA ASN A 929 6.10 -13.90 -32.02
C ASN A 929 5.59 -15.14 -32.78
N GLY A 930 4.43 -15.69 -32.38
CA GLY A 930 3.82 -16.85 -33.02
C GLY A 930 4.41 -18.21 -32.60
N ALA A 931 5.33 -18.26 -31.63
CA ALA A 931 5.80 -19.55 -31.09
C ALA A 931 4.64 -20.37 -30.51
N SER A 932 4.60 -21.66 -30.83
CA SER A 932 3.61 -22.55 -30.22
C SER A 932 3.94 -22.78 -28.74
N ILE A 933 2.98 -22.48 -27.86
CA ILE A 933 3.14 -22.64 -26.41
C ILE A 933 2.32 -23.85 -25.94
N SER A 934 2.98 -24.93 -25.50
CA SER A 934 2.36 -26.13 -24.97
C SER A 934 2.23 -26.08 -23.44
N VAL A 935 1.24 -26.79 -22.90
CA VAL A 935 1.07 -27.02 -21.47
C VAL A 935 1.17 -28.52 -21.21
N ALA A 936 2.06 -28.92 -20.29
CA ALA A 936 2.20 -30.32 -19.91
C ALA A 936 2.12 -30.47 -18.39
N MET A 937 1.35 -31.45 -17.94
CA MET A 937 1.23 -31.79 -16.52
C MET A 937 1.81 -33.18 -16.27
N PHE A 938 2.62 -33.26 -15.22
CA PHE A 938 3.28 -34.44 -14.70
C PHE A 938 3.09 -34.50 -13.17
N GLY A 939 3.40 -35.66 -12.58
CA GLY A 939 3.21 -35.88 -11.14
C GLY A 939 1.76 -36.20 -10.77
N SER A 940 1.51 -36.40 -9.48
CA SER A 940 0.20 -36.83 -8.96
C SER A 940 -0.67 -35.67 -8.44
N GLY A 941 -0.15 -34.44 -8.49
CA GLY A 941 -0.79 -33.25 -7.94
C GLY A 941 -1.95 -32.73 -8.79
N VAL A 942 -2.30 -31.46 -8.56
CA VAL A 942 -3.38 -30.77 -9.27
C VAL A 942 -2.83 -29.53 -9.98
N LEU A 943 -3.10 -29.39 -11.28
CA LEU A 943 -2.94 -28.13 -12.01
C LEU A 943 -4.33 -27.51 -12.21
N GLU A 944 -4.58 -26.36 -11.58
CA GLU A 944 -5.82 -25.62 -11.75
C GLU A 944 -5.60 -24.42 -12.68
N LEU A 945 -6.39 -24.31 -13.76
CA LEU A 945 -6.37 -23.19 -14.69
C LEU A 945 -7.65 -22.37 -14.53
N CYS A 946 -7.55 -21.14 -14.02
CA CYS A 946 -8.73 -20.27 -13.77
C CYS A 946 -8.87 -19.11 -14.76
N GLY A 947 -7.78 -18.68 -15.41
CA GLY A 947 -7.81 -17.61 -16.40
C GLY A 947 -8.36 -18.01 -17.77
N THR A 948 -8.47 -17.05 -18.68
CA THR A 948 -8.70 -17.31 -20.11
C THR A 948 -7.37 -17.59 -20.80
N ASN A 949 -7.04 -18.86 -20.98
CA ASN A 949 -5.76 -19.29 -21.53
C ASN A 949 -5.80 -19.28 -23.07
N THR A 950 -4.83 -18.57 -23.67
CA THR A 950 -4.77 -18.31 -25.12
C THR A 950 -3.60 -18.98 -25.82
N TYR A 951 -2.75 -19.71 -25.11
CA TYR A 951 -1.64 -20.47 -25.70
C TYR A 951 -2.11 -21.35 -26.88
N THR A 952 -1.25 -21.52 -27.88
CA THR A 952 -1.62 -22.13 -29.17
C THR A 952 -1.14 -23.57 -29.34
N GLY A 953 -0.36 -24.12 -28.40
CA GLY A 953 0.10 -25.51 -28.43
C GLY A 953 -0.86 -26.49 -27.76
N PRO A 954 -0.53 -27.79 -27.74
CA PRO A 954 -1.33 -28.81 -27.09
C PRO A 954 -1.24 -28.74 -25.56
N THR A 955 -2.30 -29.23 -24.91
CA THR A 955 -2.32 -29.54 -23.48
C THR A 955 -2.25 -31.06 -23.29
N VAL A 956 -1.27 -31.54 -22.53
CA VAL A 956 -1.13 -32.98 -22.24
C VAL A 956 -1.06 -33.21 -20.73
N VAL A 957 -1.98 -34.03 -20.22
CA VAL A 957 -2.01 -34.45 -18.82
C VAL A 957 -1.49 -35.88 -18.74
N TYR A 958 -0.19 -36.04 -18.48
CA TYR A 958 0.43 -37.36 -18.40
C TYR A 958 0.06 -38.11 -17.12
N ASN A 959 -0.12 -37.38 -16.02
CA ASN A 959 -0.55 -37.90 -14.72
C ASN A 959 -1.20 -36.76 -13.89
N GLY A 960 -1.82 -37.11 -12.76
CA GLY A 960 -2.45 -36.16 -11.85
C GLY A 960 -3.74 -35.57 -12.43
N THR A 961 -4.14 -34.39 -11.94
CA THR A 961 -5.42 -33.78 -12.27
C THR A 961 -5.27 -32.38 -12.88
N LEU A 962 -5.75 -32.20 -14.12
CA LEU A 962 -6.00 -30.87 -14.69
C LEU A 962 -7.41 -30.42 -14.33
N ARG A 963 -7.53 -29.36 -13.52
CA ARG A 963 -8.80 -28.73 -13.16
C ARG A 963 -9.00 -27.42 -13.94
N VAL A 964 -9.99 -27.38 -14.81
CA VAL A 964 -10.35 -26.21 -15.60
C VAL A 964 -11.49 -25.46 -14.90
N ARG A 965 -11.21 -24.25 -14.42
CA ARG A 965 -12.23 -23.31 -13.91
C ARG A 965 -12.38 -22.08 -14.81
N GLY A 966 -11.40 -21.84 -15.67
CA GLY A 966 -11.40 -20.77 -16.65
C GLY A 966 -11.71 -21.27 -18.06
N VAL A 967 -11.00 -20.73 -19.04
CA VAL A 967 -11.16 -21.07 -20.46
C VAL A 967 -9.84 -21.60 -21.03
N ILE A 968 -9.89 -22.64 -21.85
CA ILE A 968 -8.76 -23.12 -22.68
C ILE A 968 -9.10 -22.90 -24.16
N LYS A 969 -8.26 -22.15 -24.88
CA LYS A 969 -8.36 -21.93 -26.35
C LYS A 969 -7.28 -22.63 -27.18
N GLY A 970 -6.48 -23.53 -26.58
CA GLY A 970 -5.32 -24.15 -27.23
C GLY A 970 -5.63 -25.13 -28.35
N ALA A 971 -4.61 -25.83 -28.86
CA ALA A 971 -4.75 -26.71 -30.03
C ALA A 971 -5.46 -28.05 -29.74
N GLY A 972 -5.61 -28.43 -28.46
CA GLY A 972 -6.27 -29.65 -28.02
C GLY A 972 -5.86 -30.06 -26.61
N VAL A 973 -6.66 -30.90 -25.95
CA VAL A 973 -6.42 -31.42 -24.60
C VAL A 973 -6.42 -32.95 -24.66
N THR A 974 -5.28 -33.58 -24.34
CA THR A 974 -5.15 -35.05 -24.23
C THR A 974 -4.88 -35.44 -22.78
N VAL A 975 -5.66 -36.38 -22.26
CA VAL A 975 -5.70 -36.69 -20.82
C VAL A 975 -5.43 -38.17 -20.59
N TYR A 976 -4.28 -38.49 -19.98
CA TYR A 976 -3.93 -39.80 -19.45
C TYR A 976 -4.14 -39.89 -17.93
N GLY A 977 -4.18 -38.74 -17.24
CA GLY A 977 -4.59 -38.60 -15.83
C GLY A 977 -6.08 -38.27 -15.69
N THR A 978 -6.40 -37.22 -14.94
CA THR A 978 -7.77 -36.77 -14.70
C THR A 978 -8.01 -35.36 -15.25
N LEU A 979 -9.16 -35.15 -15.91
CA LEU A 979 -9.72 -33.84 -16.24
C LEU A 979 -10.86 -33.52 -15.28
N GLN A 980 -10.83 -32.31 -14.71
CA GLN A 980 -11.80 -31.80 -13.74
C GLN A 980 -12.26 -30.37 -14.06
N GLY A 981 -13.34 -29.95 -13.39
CA GLY A 981 -13.75 -28.56 -13.21
C GLY A 981 -14.87 -28.10 -14.14
N PRO A 982 -15.74 -27.16 -13.71
CA PRO A 982 -16.84 -26.67 -14.52
C PRO A 982 -16.42 -25.53 -15.46
N GLY A 983 -15.26 -25.66 -16.12
CA GLY A 983 -14.70 -24.64 -16.99
C GLY A 983 -15.17 -24.75 -18.44
N VAL A 984 -14.50 -24.02 -19.34
CA VAL A 984 -14.76 -24.04 -20.78
C VAL A 984 -13.52 -24.46 -21.56
N ILE A 985 -13.66 -25.41 -22.48
CA ILE A 985 -12.61 -25.85 -23.40
C ILE A 985 -13.09 -25.62 -24.83
N ASN A 986 -12.45 -24.71 -25.55
CA ASN A 986 -12.74 -24.39 -26.95
C ASN A 986 -11.78 -25.12 -27.91
N ALA A 987 -11.42 -26.35 -27.56
CA ALA A 987 -10.43 -27.16 -28.26
C ALA A 987 -10.80 -28.64 -28.20
N PRO A 988 -10.38 -29.48 -29.18
CA PRO A 988 -10.66 -30.91 -29.14
C PRO A 988 -10.16 -31.56 -27.85
N VAL A 989 -10.98 -32.42 -27.24
CA VAL A 989 -10.66 -33.14 -26.00
C VAL A 989 -10.61 -34.64 -26.26
N ILE A 990 -9.54 -35.29 -25.80
CA ILE A 990 -9.36 -36.74 -25.84
C ILE A 990 -9.08 -37.24 -24.42
N ILE A 991 -9.97 -38.09 -23.92
CA ILE A 991 -9.72 -38.88 -22.71
C ILE A 991 -9.12 -40.21 -23.16
N ALA A 992 -7.83 -40.43 -22.86
CA ALA A 992 -7.12 -41.64 -23.23
C ALA A 992 -7.64 -42.87 -22.46
N SER A 993 -7.21 -44.08 -22.81
CA SER A 993 -7.75 -45.33 -22.24
C SER A 993 -7.60 -45.46 -20.71
N ASN A 994 -6.59 -44.83 -20.13
CA ASN A 994 -6.38 -44.74 -18.68
C ASN A 994 -6.86 -43.41 -18.07
N GLY A 995 -7.34 -42.49 -18.90
CA GLY A 995 -7.79 -41.17 -18.50
C GLY A 995 -9.16 -41.19 -17.81
N ILE A 996 -9.38 -40.21 -16.94
CA ILE A 996 -10.63 -39.98 -16.24
C ILE A 996 -11.14 -38.56 -16.55
N CYS A 997 -12.43 -38.42 -16.80
CA CYS A 997 -13.12 -37.13 -16.88
C CYS A 997 -14.20 -37.06 -15.80
N GLU A 998 -14.16 -36.03 -14.95
CA GLU A 998 -15.17 -35.77 -13.93
C GLU A 998 -15.33 -34.25 -13.73
N ILE A 999 -16.34 -33.77 -13.01
CA ILE A 999 -16.55 -32.32 -12.83
C ILE A 999 -15.87 -31.79 -11.54
N GLY A 1000 -15.88 -32.57 -10.47
CA GLY A 1000 -15.33 -32.19 -9.16
C GLY A 1000 -16.20 -32.72 -8.02
N ASP A 1001 -16.20 -32.03 -6.87
CA ASP A 1001 -16.93 -32.45 -5.66
C ASP A 1001 -18.39 -31.99 -5.63
N GLU A 1002 -18.71 -30.84 -6.23
CA GLU A 1002 -20.07 -30.30 -6.39
C GLU A 1002 -20.67 -30.67 -7.76
N ILE A 1003 -22.00 -30.57 -7.89
CA ILE A 1003 -22.68 -30.71 -9.19
C ILE A 1003 -22.31 -29.53 -10.09
N GLY A 1004 -21.88 -29.78 -11.32
CA GLY A 1004 -21.54 -28.71 -12.26
C GLY A 1004 -21.46 -29.12 -13.73
N SER A 1005 -20.99 -28.23 -14.60
CA SER A 1005 -20.93 -28.49 -16.03
C SER A 1005 -19.58 -28.12 -16.63
N LEU A 1006 -18.94 -29.05 -17.35
CA LEU A 1006 -17.77 -28.80 -18.17
C LEU A 1006 -18.23 -28.56 -19.61
N VAL A 1007 -17.95 -27.36 -20.12
CA VAL A 1007 -18.33 -26.95 -21.47
C VAL A 1007 -17.18 -27.26 -22.44
N ILE A 1008 -17.45 -28.01 -23.49
CA ILE A 1008 -16.47 -28.36 -24.53
C ILE A 1008 -17.04 -27.93 -25.88
N ASN A 1009 -16.64 -26.77 -26.39
CA ASN A 1009 -17.15 -26.23 -27.66
C ASN A 1009 -16.40 -26.80 -28.88
N ALA A 1010 -16.15 -28.10 -28.87
CA ALA A 1010 -15.29 -28.79 -29.83
C ALA A 1010 -15.62 -30.30 -29.87
N PRO A 1011 -14.96 -31.09 -30.74
CA PRO A 1011 -15.06 -32.55 -30.68
C PRO A 1011 -14.54 -33.12 -29.35
N PHE A 1012 -15.25 -34.10 -28.81
CA PHE A 1012 -14.90 -34.84 -27.59
C PHE A 1012 -14.80 -36.32 -27.91
N THR A 1013 -13.68 -36.96 -27.56
CA THR A 1013 -13.47 -38.41 -27.73
C THR A 1013 -13.17 -39.05 -26.38
N ASN A 1014 -13.98 -40.03 -25.99
CA ASN A 1014 -13.73 -40.85 -24.81
C ASN A 1014 -13.19 -42.22 -25.21
N MET A 1015 -12.05 -42.61 -24.65
CA MET A 1015 -11.53 -43.98 -24.63
C MET A 1015 -11.34 -44.50 -23.20
N GLY A 1016 -11.39 -43.60 -22.19
CA GLY A 1016 -11.21 -43.91 -20.79
C GLY A 1016 -12.53 -43.92 -20.03
N LYS A 1017 -12.54 -43.31 -18.84
CA LYS A 1017 -13.69 -43.31 -17.92
C LYS A 1017 -14.26 -41.92 -17.73
N ILE A 1018 -15.58 -41.78 -17.84
CA ILE A 1018 -16.34 -40.59 -17.47
C ILE A 1018 -17.05 -40.87 -16.13
N CYS A 1019 -16.86 -40.02 -15.13
CA CYS A 1019 -17.51 -40.07 -13.83
C CYS A 1019 -18.40 -38.85 -13.64
N LEU A 1020 -19.71 -39.05 -13.54
CA LEU A 1020 -20.69 -37.97 -13.34
C LEU A 1020 -21.57 -38.26 -12.12
N LYS A 1021 -22.05 -37.21 -11.47
CA LYS A 1021 -22.97 -37.33 -10.34
C LYS A 1021 -24.37 -36.88 -10.73
N VAL A 1022 -25.36 -37.45 -10.06
CA VAL A 1022 -26.76 -37.04 -10.11
C VAL A 1022 -27.26 -36.79 -8.69
N GLN A 1023 -28.20 -35.87 -8.54
CA GLN A 1023 -28.72 -35.49 -7.25
C GLN A 1023 -30.21 -35.15 -7.35
N ARG A 1024 -30.97 -35.59 -6.35
CA ARG A 1024 -32.31 -35.12 -6.05
C ARG A 1024 -32.31 -34.35 -4.74
N VAL A 1025 -32.99 -33.22 -4.72
CA VAL A 1025 -33.35 -32.45 -3.52
C VAL A 1025 -34.81 -32.02 -3.65
N GLY A 1026 -35.72 -32.72 -2.97
CA GLY A 1026 -37.16 -32.54 -3.15
C GLY A 1026 -37.62 -32.91 -4.56
N SER A 1027 -38.22 -31.95 -5.28
CA SER A 1027 -38.63 -32.11 -6.68
C SER A 1027 -37.57 -31.69 -7.70
N LEU A 1028 -36.47 -31.07 -7.25
CA LEU A 1028 -35.39 -30.63 -8.13
C LEU A 1028 -34.41 -31.77 -8.38
N VAL A 1029 -34.10 -31.99 -9.66
CA VAL A 1029 -33.02 -32.87 -10.10
C VAL A 1029 -31.89 -32.05 -10.70
N THR A 1030 -30.66 -32.36 -10.30
CA THR A 1030 -29.44 -31.76 -10.83
C THR A 1030 -28.43 -32.85 -11.15
N ASN A 1031 -27.53 -32.59 -12.09
CA ASN A 1031 -26.50 -33.54 -12.48
C ASN A 1031 -25.25 -32.84 -12.97
N ASP A 1032 -24.13 -33.56 -12.88
CA ASP A 1032 -22.94 -33.21 -13.63
C ASP A 1032 -23.22 -33.36 -15.13
N SER A 1033 -22.74 -32.42 -15.94
CA SER A 1033 -22.93 -32.49 -17.40
C SER A 1033 -21.67 -32.16 -18.19
N LEU A 1034 -21.46 -32.88 -19.28
CA LEU A 1034 -20.56 -32.48 -20.36
C LEU A 1034 -21.40 -31.82 -21.47
N THR A 1035 -21.16 -30.55 -21.78
CA THR A 1035 -22.04 -29.77 -22.67
C THR A 1035 -21.26 -29.01 -23.75
N GLY A 1036 -21.97 -28.41 -24.71
CA GLY A 1036 -21.40 -27.62 -25.81
C GLY A 1036 -20.74 -28.44 -26.92
N ILE A 1037 -20.78 -29.77 -26.82
CA ILE A 1037 -19.97 -30.67 -27.65
C ILE A 1037 -20.47 -30.66 -29.09
N VAL A 1038 -19.55 -30.42 -30.03
CA VAL A 1038 -19.90 -30.44 -31.46
C VAL A 1038 -20.11 -31.88 -31.95
N ARG A 1039 -19.23 -32.79 -31.54
CA ARG A 1039 -19.30 -34.22 -31.87
C ARG A 1039 -18.70 -35.04 -30.73
N ALA A 1040 -19.51 -35.89 -30.11
CA ALA A 1040 -19.09 -36.83 -29.07
C ALA A 1040 -18.82 -38.21 -29.70
N VAL A 1041 -17.60 -38.70 -29.55
CA VAL A 1041 -17.22 -40.09 -29.90
C VAL A 1041 -17.09 -40.87 -28.59
N LEU A 1042 -18.02 -41.79 -28.36
CA LEU A 1042 -18.12 -42.55 -27.12
C LEU A 1042 -17.53 -43.95 -27.31
N ASN A 1043 -16.55 -44.29 -26.47
CA ASN A 1043 -16.06 -45.63 -26.16
C ASN A 1043 -15.81 -45.68 -24.64
N GLY A 1044 -15.16 -46.71 -24.11
CA GLY A 1044 -14.72 -46.75 -22.71
C GLY A 1044 -15.89 -46.82 -21.73
N GLN A 1045 -15.77 -46.20 -20.56
CA GLN A 1045 -16.71 -46.39 -19.45
C GLN A 1045 -17.45 -45.11 -19.08
N LEU A 1046 -18.75 -45.25 -18.75
CA LEU A 1046 -19.54 -44.25 -18.03
C LEU A 1046 -19.83 -44.77 -16.62
N GLN A 1047 -19.50 -43.98 -15.60
CA GLN A 1047 -19.89 -44.22 -14.22
C GLN A 1047 -20.73 -43.06 -13.71
N VAL A 1048 -21.92 -43.36 -13.19
CA VAL A 1048 -22.81 -42.39 -12.54
C VAL A 1048 -22.87 -42.68 -11.04
N LYS A 1049 -22.82 -41.63 -10.22
CA LYS A 1049 -22.98 -41.72 -8.76
C LYS A 1049 -24.17 -40.89 -8.30
N SER A 1050 -24.95 -41.35 -7.33
CA SER A 1050 -26.00 -40.55 -6.69
C SER A 1050 -25.46 -39.96 -5.38
N ILE A 1051 -25.65 -38.65 -5.16
CA ILE A 1051 -25.13 -37.92 -3.98
C ILE A 1051 -26.21 -37.13 -3.21
N GLY A 1052 -27.49 -37.50 -3.37
CA GLY A 1052 -28.62 -36.81 -2.72
C GLY A 1052 -29.68 -37.75 -2.16
N GLU A 1053 -30.93 -37.25 -2.11
CA GLU A 1053 -32.08 -38.07 -1.74
C GLU A 1053 -32.24 -39.27 -2.71
N PRO A 1054 -32.88 -40.37 -2.27
CA PRO A 1054 -33.18 -41.50 -3.13
C PRO A 1054 -33.92 -41.07 -4.40
N LEU A 1055 -33.44 -41.56 -5.55
CA LEU A 1055 -34.06 -41.26 -6.83
C LEU A 1055 -35.44 -41.91 -6.94
N GLN A 1056 -36.32 -41.31 -7.74
CA GLN A 1056 -37.73 -41.69 -7.85
C GLN A 1056 -38.16 -41.75 -9.32
N PHE A 1057 -39.28 -42.44 -9.60
CA PHE A 1057 -39.84 -42.51 -10.94
C PHE A 1057 -40.02 -41.13 -11.58
N GLY A 1058 -39.57 -41.00 -12.83
CA GLY A 1058 -39.66 -39.78 -13.64
C GLY A 1058 -38.47 -38.84 -13.50
N ASP A 1059 -37.52 -39.10 -12.61
CA ASP A 1059 -36.25 -38.37 -12.61
C ASP A 1059 -35.53 -38.54 -13.94
N THR A 1060 -35.07 -37.44 -14.51
CA THR A 1060 -34.33 -37.44 -15.77
C THR A 1060 -33.13 -36.53 -15.62
N PHE A 1061 -31.96 -37.05 -15.99
CA PHE A 1061 -30.67 -36.37 -15.87
C PHE A 1061 -30.00 -36.33 -17.23
N ARG A 1062 -29.66 -35.12 -17.69
CA ARG A 1062 -28.98 -34.93 -18.98
C ARG A 1062 -27.48 -34.84 -18.78
N LEU A 1063 -26.80 -35.97 -18.91
CA LEU A 1063 -25.38 -36.13 -18.61
C LEU A 1063 -24.46 -35.59 -19.72
N LEU A 1064 -24.91 -35.70 -20.96
CA LEU A 1064 -24.18 -35.28 -22.15
C LEU A 1064 -25.08 -34.37 -23.01
N SER A 1065 -24.50 -33.32 -23.59
CA SER A 1065 -25.17 -32.49 -24.58
C SER A 1065 -24.22 -32.27 -25.75
N ALA A 1066 -24.52 -32.93 -26.87
CA ALA A 1066 -23.74 -32.87 -28.09
C ALA A 1066 -24.62 -32.73 -29.33
N SER A 1067 -24.16 -32.01 -30.36
CA SER A 1067 -24.89 -31.90 -31.64
C SER A 1067 -24.91 -33.22 -32.42
N GLN A 1068 -23.91 -34.08 -32.21
CA GLN A 1068 -23.85 -35.42 -32.77
C GLN A 1068 -23.19 -36.38 -31.78
N ILE A 1069 -23.85 -37.50 -31.49
CA ILE A 1069 -23.31 -38.60 -30.68
C ILE A 1069 -22.99 -39.78 -31.61
N VAL A 1070 -21.79 -40.34 -31.50
CA VAL A 1070 -21.32 -41.47 -32.29
C VAL A 1070 -20.67 -42.51 -31.37
N GLY A 1071 -20.98 -43.78 -31.59
CA GLY A 1071 -20.47 -44.89 -30.76
C GLY A 1071 -21.31 -45.14 -29.51
N ARG A 1072 -20.81 -46.00 -28.62
CA ARG A 1072 -21.43 -46.38 -27.35
C ARG A 1072 -20.36 -46.60 -26.29
N PHE A 1073 -20.70 -46.44 -25.02
CA PHE A 1073 -19.82 -46.86 -23.94
C PHE A 1073 -19.66 -48.38 -23.94
N ASP A 1074 -18.44 -48.87 -23.75
CA ASP A 1074 -18.14 -50.29 -23.54
C ASP A 1074 -18.75 -50.80 -22.22
N THR A 1075 -18.88 -49.92 -21.22
CA THR A 1075 -19.55 -50.24 -19.96
C THR A 1075 -20.25 -49.02 -19.37
N VAL A 1076 -21.47 -49.21 -18.89
CA VAL A 1076 -22.25 -48.20 -18.16
C VAL A 1076 -22.51 -48.71 -16.74
N GLN A 1077 -21.99 -48.00 -15.74
CA GLN A 1077 -22.19 -48.29 -14.32
C GLN A 1077 -23.09 -47.21 -13.71
N LEU A 1078 -24.30 -47.59 -13.32
CA LEU A 1078 -25.28 -46.69 -12.71
C LEU A 1078 -25.43 -47.01 -11.22
N PRO A 1079 -25.76 -46.02 -10.36
CA PRO A 1079 -25.95 -46.28 -8.95
C PRO A 1079 -27.19 -47.13 -8.72
N GLU A 1080 -27.21 -47.90 -7.63
CA GLU A 1080 -28.41 -48.60 -7.19
C GLU A 1080 -29.54 -47.60 -6.93
N ILE A 1081 -30.75 -47.97 -7.35
CA ILE A 1081 -31.97 -47.19 -7.18
C ILE A 1081 -32.98 -48.01 -6.38
N GLY A 1082 -33.97 -47.33 -5.80
CA GLY A 1082 -34.93 -47.95 -4.89
C GLY A 1082 -35.68 -49.13 -5.50
N PRO A 1083 -36.27 -50.00 -4.65
CA PRO A 1083 -37.01 -51.18 -5.11
C PRO A 1083 -38.10 -50.81 -6.12
N GLY A 1084 -38.31 -51.67 -7.12
CA GLY A 1084 -39.31 -51.46 -8.18
C GLY A 1084 -38.98 -50.37 -9.20
N LEU A 1085 -37.82 -49.70 -9.10
CA LEU A 1085 -37.33 -48.74 -10.10
C LEU A 1085 -36.25 -49.39 -10.98
N VAL A 1086 -36.16 -48.93 -12.23
CA VAL A 1086 -35.13 -49.35 -13.19
C VAL A 1086 -34.56 -48.13 -13.91
N TRP A 1087 -33.31 -48.21 -14.36
CA TRP A 1087 -32.74 -47.17 -15.21
C TRP A 1087 -33.19 -47.35 -16.65
N ASP A 1088 -33.71 -46.29 -17.25
CA ASP A 1088 -33.94 -46.16 -18.69
C ASP A 1088 -32.77 -45.37 -19.30
N THR A 1089 -32.03 -46.03 -20.20
CA THR A 1089 -30.90 -45.44 -20.93
C THR A 1089 -31.18 -45.29 -22.42
N GLY A 1090 -32.44 -45.39 -22.85
CA GLY A 1090 -32.83 -45.32 -24.27
C GLY A 1090 -32.37 -44.03 -24.95
N SER A 1091 -32.49 -42.90 -24.25
CA SER A 1091 -32.12 -41.57 -24.76
C SER A 1091 -30.63 -41.23 -24.60
N LEU A 1092 -29.83 -42.04 -23.89
CA LEU A 1092 -28.43 -41.73 -23.59
C LEU A 1092 -27.58 -41.51 -24.86
N TYR A 1093 -27.88 -42.27 -25.92
CA TYR A 1093 -27.15 -42.19 -27.19
C TYR A 1093 -27.82 -41.28 -28.22
N GLU A 1094 -28.98 -40.70 -27.90
CA GLU A 1094 -29.73 -39.79 -28.77
C GLU A 1094 -29.57 -38.34 -28.32
N ASP A 1095 -29.82 -38.06 -27.03
CA ASP A 1095 -29.78 -36.71 -26.47
C ASP A 1095 -28.89 -36.56 -25.23
N GLY A 1096 -28.32 -37.68 -24.74
CA GLY A 1096 -27.42 -37.74 -23.59
C GLY A 1096 -28.09 -37.91 -22.23
N SER A 1097 -29.39 -38.25 -22.21
CA SER A 1097 -30.17 -38.36 -20.96
C SER A 1097 -30.32 -39.80 -20.46
N ILE A 1098 -30.38 -39.95 -19.12
CA ILE A 1098 -30.86 -41.16 -18.45
C ILE A 1098 -32.05 -40.82 -17.58
N SER A 1099 -32.98 -41.77 -17.45
CA SER A 1099 -34.20 -41.57 -16.68
C SER A 1099 -34.46 -42.73 -15.72
N VAL A 1100 -35.16 -42.45 -14.63
CA VAL A 1100 -35.61 -43.47 -13.68
C VAL A 1100 -37.01 -43.91 -14.09
N GLY A 1101 -37.09 -45.10 -14.66
CA GLY A 1101 -38.33 -45.75 -15.08
C GLY A 1101 -38.93 -46.62 -13.98
N LEU A 1102 -40.14 -47.12 -14.26
CA LEU A 1102 -40.82 -48.09 -13.40
C LEU A 1102 -40.44 -49.50 -13.87
N GLY A 1103 -39.90 -50.31 -12.97
CA GLY A 1103 -39.66 -51.72 -13.24
C GLY A 1103 -40.95 -52.53 -13.18
N GLN A 1104 -40.82 -53.86 -13.15
CA GLN A 1104 -41.96 -54.72 -12.90
C GLN A 1104 -42.38 -54.58 -11.42
N VAL A 1105 -43.51 -53.92 -11.19
CA VAL A 1105 -44.10 -53.72 -9.86
C VAL A 1105 -45.49 -54.35 -9.79
N THR A 1106 -45.85 -54.88 -8.62
CA THR A 1106 -47.20 -55.40 -8.36
C THR A 1106 -47.82 -54.54 -7.25
N PRO A 1107 -48.84 -53.71 -7.55
CA PRO A 1107 -49.49 -52.91 -6.52
C PRO A 1107 -50.25 -53.81 -5.55
N ILE A 1108 -50.00 -53.66 -4.26
CA ILE A 1108 -50.67 -54.40 -3.19
C ILE A 1108 -51.55 -53.42 -2.43
N ILE A 1109 -52.84 -53.74 -2.29
CA ILE A 1109 -53.69 -53.08 -1.29
C ILE A 1109 -53.29 -53.64 0.07
N SER A 1110 -52.46 -52.91 0.79
CA SER A 1110 -51.93 -53.32 2.10
C SER A 1110 -52.98 -53.18 3.21
N LYS A 1111 -53.98 -52.33 2.99
CA LYS A 1111 -55.09 -52.14 3.93
C LYS A 1111 -56.35 -51.69 3.20
N PHE A 1112 -57.48 -52.28 3.57
CA PHE A 1112 -58.81 -51.87 3.14
C PHE A 1112 -59.74 -51.88 4.35
N GLU A 1113 -60.23 -50.72 4.78
CA GLU A 1113 -61.16 -50.61 5.91
C GLU A 1113 -62.23 -49.54 5.68
N VAL A 1114 -63.37 -49.67 6.37
CA VAL A 1114 -64.35 -48.59 6.49
C VAL A 1114 -64.20 -47.98 7.88
N ARG A 1115 -63.89 -46.69 7.95
CA ARG A 1115 -63.68 -45.96 9.20
C ARG A 1115 -64.37 -44.61 9.11
N ASN A 1116 -65.24 -44.30 10.07
CA ASN A 1116 -65.96 -43.01 10.16
C ASN A 1116 -66.70 -42.61 8.87
N GLY A 1117 -67.41 -43.54 8.22
CA GLY A 1117 -68.15 -43.26 6.97
C GLY A 1117 -67.27 -43.10 5.73
N LYS A 1118 -65.99 -43.49 5.78
CA LYS A 1118 -65.08 -43.46 4.63
C LYS A 1118 -64.45 -44.83 4.40
N VAL A 1119 -64.34 -45.23 3.13
CA VAL A 1119 -63.43 -46.31 2.70
C VAL A 1119 -62.03 -45.74 2.71
N VAL A 1120 -61.10 -46.42 3.36
CA VAL A 1120 -59.67 -46.13 3.40
C VAL A 1120 -58.93 -47.27 2.70
N VAL A 1121 -58.20 -46.94 1.65
CA VAL A 1121 -57.37 -47.88 0.88
C VAL A 1121 -55.92 -47.44 1.00
N GLU A 1122 -55.09 -48.26 1.64
CA GLU A 1122 -53.65 -48.09 1.60
C GLU A 1122 -53.06 -49.04 0.56
N VAL A 1123 -52.25 -48.48 -0.32
CA VAL A 1123 -51.62 -49.16 -1.44
C VAL A 1123 -50.11 -49.07 -1.25
N THR A 1124 -49.43 -50.19 -1.47
CA THR A 1124 -47.97 -50.23 -1.61
C THR A 1124 -47.63 -50.69 -3.03
N VAL A 1125 -46.98 -49.82 -3.79
CA VAL A 1125 -46.42 -50.15 -5.13
C VAL A 1125 -44.95 -50.57 -5.01
N GLY A 1126 -44.29 -50.14 -3.93
CA GLY A 1126 -42.89 -50.46 -3.64
C GLY A 1126 -41.89 -49.57 -4.37
N ALA A 1127 -42.33 -48.71 -5.29
CA ALA A 1127 -41.51 -47.77 -6.05
C ALA A 1127 -41.86 -46.31 -5.72
N ALA A 1128 -40.85 -45.52 -5.35
CA ALA A 1128 -41.02 -44.12 -4.96
C ALA A 1128 -41.50 -43.24 -6.13
N GLY A 1129 -42.51 -42.41 -5.87
CA GLY A 1129 -43.15 -41.51 -6.85
C GLY A 1129 -43.84 -42.21 -8.04
N ALA A 1130 -44.00 -43.54 -7.98
CA ALA A 1130 -44.69 -44.31 -9.00
C ALA A 1130 -46.14 -43.83 -9.14
N PRO A 1131 -46.61 -43.53 -10.37
CA PRO A 1131 -47.99 -43.17 -10.63
C PRO A 1131 -48.90 -44.39 -10.40
N LEU A 1132 -50.07 -44.14 -9.85
CA LEU A 1132 -51.12 -45.15 -9.70
C LEU A 1132 -52.49 -44.54 -9.97
N THR A 1133 -53.43 -45.39 -10.38
CA THR A 1133 -54.84 -45.06 -10.57
C THR A 1133 -55.69 -46.04 -9.77
N ILE A 1134 -56.64 -45.54 -8.98
CA ILE A 1134 -57.68 -46.38 -8.36
C ILE A 1134 -58.82 -46.50 -9.37
N LEU A 1135 -59.16 -47.72 -9.75
CA LEU A 1135 -60.28 -48.04 -10.62
C LEU A 1135 -61.44 -48.59 -9.79
N SER A 1136 -62.68 -48.33 -10.21
CA SER A 1136 -63.88 -48.89 -9.58
C SER A 1136 -64.89 -49.41 -10.59
N HIS A 1137 -65.64 -50.44 -10.21
CA HIS A 1137 -66.83 -50.91 -10.91
C HIS A 1137 -67.85 -51.49 -9.91
N THR A 1138 -69.12 -51.52 -10.28
CA THR A 1138 -70.19 -52.16 -9.50
C THR A 1138 -70.29 -53.68 -9.71
N ASN A 1139 -69.45 -54.27 -10.57
CA ASN A 1139 -69.51 -55.67 -10.97
C ASN A 1139 -68.09 -56.22 -11.10
N LEU A 1140 -67.72 -57.14 -10.21
CA LEU A 1140 -66.39 -57.73 -10.12
C LEU A 1140 -66.03 -58.59 -11.34
N LEU A 1141 -67.02 -59.10 -12.08
CA LEU A 1141 -66.81 -60.00 -13.21
C LEU A 1141 -66.47 -59.27 -14.52
N VAL A 1142 -66.58 -57.94 -14.55
CA VAL A 1142 -66.25 -57.13 -15.73
C VAL A 1142 -64.72 -57.01 -15.85
N PRO A 1143 -64.12 -57.15 -17.05
CA PRO A 1143 -62.68 -56.96 -17.25
C PRO A 1143 -62.18 -55.61 -16.71
N THR A 1144 -61.03 -55.59 -16.02
CA THR A 1144 -60.47 -54.38 -15.39
C THR A 1144 -60.18 -53.25 -16.37
N SER A 1145 -60.04 -53.54 -17.67
CA SER A 1145 -59.93 -52.55 -18.74
C SER A 1145 -61.20 -51.70 -18.94
N GLN A 1146 -62.35 -52.16 -18.44
CA GLN A 1146 -63.64 -51.46 -18.48
C GLN A 1146 -64.02 -50.80 -17.14
N TRP A 1147 -63.13 -50.86 -16.13
CA TRP A 1147 -63.39 -50.20 -14.84
C TRP A 1147 -63.06 -48.71 -14.92
N GLU A 1148 -63.86 -47.89 -14.23
CA GLU A 1148 -63.74 -46.44 -14.30
C GLU A 1148 -62.65 -45.92 -13.33
N PRO A 1149 -61.78 -45.00 -13.76
CA PRO A 1149 -60.82 -44.36 -12.86
C PRO A 1149 -61.54 -43.40 -11.91
N VAL A 1150 -61.46 -43.67 -10.62
CA VAL A 1150 -62.06 -42.84 -9.56
C VAL A 1150 -61.05 -41.91 -8.91
N TRP A 1151 -59.75 -42.19 -9.05
CA TRP A 1151 -58.68 -41.32 -8.55
C TRP A 1151 -57.34 -41.64 -9.22
N ALA A 1152 -56.46 -40.65 -9.36
CA ALA A 1152 -55.08 -40.82 -9.83
C ALA A 1152 -54.10 -39.94 -9.04
N GLY A 1153 -52.87 -40.43 -8.87
CA GLY A 1153 -51.77 -39.68 -8.26
C GLY A 1153 -50.54 -40.56 -8.07
N ARG A 1154 -49.71 -40.29 -7.05
CA ARG A 1154 -48.37 -40.86 -6.92
C ARG A 1154 -48.10 -41.42 -5.52
N CYS A 1155 -47.24 -42.42 -5.47
CA CYS A 1155 -46.70 -42.92 -4.21
C CYS A 1155 -45.77 -41.90 -3.54
N ASP A 1156 -45.69 -41.96 -2.21
CA ASP A 1156 -44.70 -41.25 -1.40
C ASP A 1156 -43.28 -41.83 -1.57
N ALA A 1157 -42.31 -41.28 -0.83
CA ALA A 1157 -40.90 -41.69 -0.86
C ALA A 1157 -40.67 -43.15 -0.44
N SER A 1158 -41.63 -43.78 0.26
CA SER A 1158 -41.58 -45.19 0.65
C SER A 1158 -42.29 -46.12 -0.34
N GLY A 1159 -42.80 -45.58 -1.45
CA GLY A 1159 -43.58 -46.34 -2.44
C GLY A 1159 -44.99 -46.69 -1.96
N ARG A 1160 -45.55 -45.90 -1.04
CA ARG A 1160 -46.89 -46.09 -0.46
C ARG A 1160 -47.84 -44.95 -0.82
N PHE A 1161 -49.12 -45.22 -0.75
CA PHE A 1161 -50.16 -44.22 -0.98
C PHE A 1161 -51.44 -44.57 -0.21
N ALA A 1162 -52.15 -43.56 0.31
CA ALA A 1162 -53.42 -43.74 1.00
C ALA A 1162 -54.51 -42.91 0.32
N TRP A 1163 -55.60 -43.58 -0.07
CA TRP A 1163 -56.78 -42.97 -0.65
C TRP A 1163 -57.99 -43.17 0.24
N THR A 1164 -58.85 -42.15 0.31
CA THR A 1164 -60.12 -42.25 1.04
C THR A 1164 -61.28 -41.79 0.19
N ASN A 1165 -62.44 -42.44 0.33
CA ASN A 1165 -63.68 -42.03 -0.33
C ASN A 1165 -64.87 -42.16 0.62
N GLU A 1166 -65.81 -41.23 0.57
CA GLU A 1166 -66.99 -41.25 1.44
C GLU A 1166 -67.97 -42.35 1.01
N VAL A 1167 -68.60 -43.01 1.98
CA VAL A 1167 -69.63 -44.04 1.76
C VAL A 1167 -70.76 -43.86 2.77
N SER A 1168 -71.99 -43.83 2.28
CA SER A 1168 -73.22 -43.70 3.06
C SER A 1168 -74.08 -44.98 3.00
N GLU A 1169 -74.95 -45.15 3.99
CA GLU A 1169 -75.93 -46.24 4.05
C GLU A 1169 -76.87 -46.16 2.83
N GLY A 1170 -76.96 -47.25 2.05
CA GLY A 1170 -77.69 -47.30 0.77
C GLY A 1170 -76.83 -47.11 -0.49
N SER A 1171 -75.52 -46.90 -0.36
CA SER A 1171 -74.59 -46.84 -1.50
C SER A 1171 -74.53 -48.17 -2.27
N VAL A 1172 -74.55 -48.12 -3.60
CA VAL A 1172 -74.42 -49.31 -4.47
C VAL A 1172 -73.08 -49.99 -4.21
N GLN A 1173 -73.07 -51.32 -4.10
CA GLN A 1173 -71.85 -52.09 -3.92
C GLN A 1173 -70.83 -51.77 -5.03
N ARG A 1174 -69.60 -51.43 -4.62
CA ARG A 1174 -68.49 -51.12 -5.52
C ARG A 1174 -67.27 -51.95 -5.17
N TYR A 1175 -66.53 -52.32 -6.21
CA TYR A 1175 -65.24 -52.98 -6.13
C TYR A 1175 -64.16 -51.98 -6.53
N TYR A 1176 -62.96 -52.12 -5.97
CA TYR A 1176 -61.82 -51.27 -6.27
C TYR A 1176 -60.61 -52.11 -6.65
N THR A 1177 -59.81 -51.63 -7.61
CA THR A 1177 -58.52 -52.21 -7.95
C THR A 1177 -57.51 -51.09 -8.21
N VAL A 1178 -56.22 -51.41 -8.11
CA VAL A 1178 -55.13 -50.47 -8.36
C VAL A 1178 -54.50 -50.79 -9.70
N ARG A 1179 -54.36 -49.76 -10.55
CA ARG A 1179 -53.61 -49.83 -11.79
C ARG A 1179 -52.34 -48.99 -11.68
N VAL A 1180 -51.22 -49.57 -12.05
CA VAL A 1180 -49.94 -48.89 -12.30
C VAL A 1180 -49.66 -48.98 -13.82
N PRO A 1181 -48.98 -47.98 -14.43
CA PRO A 1181 -48.72 -47.95 -15.86
C PRO A 1181 -47.89 -49.11 -16.39
#